data_AF-A0A954LSE3-F1
#
_entry.id   AF-A0A954LSE3-F1
#
_cell.length_a   1.000
_cell.length_b   1.000
_cell.length_c   1.000
_cell.angle_alpha   90.00
_cell.angle_beta   90.00
_cell.angle_gamma   90.00
#
_symmetry.space_group_name_H-M   'P 1'
#
loop_
_entity.id
_entity.type
_entity.pdbx_description
1 polymer ?
#
loop_
_entity_poly.entity_id
_entity_poly.type
_entity_poly.pdbx_seq_one_letter_code
_entity_poly.pdbx_strand_id
1 'polypeptide(L)'
;MDRDPYELCPCGSGNKVKFCCADVATEVEKIERLLGNNQPRMALQGLEKLLESHSDSQWVRTLYASTLINEDRPDEAKRALAPLLKQHPQQPFANVLYALASFNADGYPECQRALHRAFKQSMAGFPHLVGMLATAVANHFESTGAIMGARQHRVLSLRLARDDHRRELFEDLVGLDSESSIPYPLRSVHNPVELNAEGDDAQTIKLANKLSAVGCWSEAAEKLESLRESRGNDPDLAYTIGLYRAWSGDNPRAVEAFRAAAQGYDDFDTAVDCEVLAQLLERSDPSRGQRMRLTRFDIESVSRLLGQLDDDARVARLDDSADDRGAGGPSGRYVILSRALSEDEDYNSWTVDSVPLIEGRLTIFDRDDQADQPAQAFLVGLEGEELDRAIDVFVEAADSLATPVSEEEDARPETDLTGHVSPEELPLRWSGYVPREAPTTVARRTAEERWQQVVNEIWPNTSCSALGDRTPLEAAGDESSKVALAAALIVFDAYADTRNYMLDLDDLRERFQIDPPQPIEISGDTNLNSLTITQIHRVRAAELTREQLDQLMKRTTLVRHSRLIYEVMQEALARSEESDKWQQREQIIATLAGVCGNALRHEETLEWIAKGRELAEAQEHPFEHVLEWKMRELTLRIEDPDDLQLDHLLEDLWQNYGAKLPQLREYLVTIVNAAGVTPPWESAIVSPAGAGSLSGDGWQAGGASGESEGKKLWLPGGGD
;
A
#
# COMPACT_ATOMS: atom_id res chain seq x y z
N MET A 1 27.14 32.57 27.27
CA MET A 1 28.05 31.71 28.07
C MET A 1 29.01 31.18 27.05
N ASP A 2 30.30 31.46 27.21
CA ASP A 2 31.34 31.03 26.27
C ASP A 2 31.32 29.50 26.15
N ARG A 3 31.17 28.95 24.94
CA ARG A 3 31.24 27.51 24.70
C ARG A 3 32.59 26.94 25.14
N ASP A 4 32.60 25.77 25.77
CA ASP A 4 33.85 25.15 26.21
C ASP A 4 34.75 24.84 24.98
N PRO A 5 35.97 25.40 24.89
CA PRO A 5 36.87 25.17 23.76
C PRO A 5 37.25 23.68 23.54
N TYR A 6 37.02 22.82 24.54
CA TYR A 6 37.29 21.38 24.49
C TYR A 6 36.08 20.53 24.07
N GLU A 7 34.90 21.12 23.92
CA GLU A 7 33.73 20.46 23.33
C GLU A 7 33.92 20.21 21.83
N LEU A 8 33.19 19.23 21.30
CA LEU A 8 33.13 18.97 19.86
C LEU A 8 32.56 20.20 19.13
N CYS A 9 33.18 20.55 18.02
CA CYS A 9 32.80 21.72 17.25
C CYS A 9 31.42 21.51 16.61
N PRO A 10 30.47 22.45 16.78
CA PRO A 10 29.12 22.35 16.23
C PRO A 10 29.07 22.35 14.70
N CYS A 11 30.17 22.69 14.02
CA CYS A 11 30.28 22.50 12.57
C CYS A 11 30.18 21.02 12.16
N GLY A 12 30.31 20.09 13.11
CA GLY A 12 30.16 18.67 12.87
C GLY A 12 31.36 18.02 12.19
N SER A 13 32.54 18.64 12.28
CA SER A 13 33.81 18.08 11.77
C SER A 13 34.37 16.93 12.62
N GLY A 14 33.86 16.74 13.84
CA GLY A 14 34.41 15.80 14.83
C GLY A 14 35.63 16.34 15.59
N ASN A 15 36.14 17.53 15.25
CA ASN A 15 37.23 18.19 15.97
C ASN A 15 36.70 19.01 17.15
N LYS A 16 37.55 19.30 18.14
CA LYS A 16 37.21 20.23 19.24
C LYS A 16 37.17 21.68 18.75
N VAL A 17 36.34 22.54 19.35
CA VAL A 17 36.17 23.96 18.97
C VAL A 17 37.53 24.67 18.84
N LYS A 18 38.41 24.51 19.82
CA LYS A 18 39.75 25.14 19.84
C LYS A 18 40.66 24.78 18.65
N PHE A 19 40.41 23.64 17.99
CA PHE A 19 41.19 23.15 16.86
C PHE A 19 40.47 23.31 15.52
N CYS A 20 39.27 23.90 15.51
CA CYS A 20 38.44 23.97 14.32
C CYS A 20 37.96 25.39 14.00
N CYS A 21 37.15 26.01 14.86
CA CYS A 21 36.43 27.24 14.55
C CYS A 21 36.40 28.22 15.75
N ALA A 22 37.48 28.25 16.54
CA ALA A 22 37.56 29.10 17.73
C ALA A 22 37.56 30.60 17.40
N ASP A 23 38.05 30.97 16.23
CA ASP A 23 38.14 32.36 15.75
C ASP A 23 36.78 33.00 15.47
N VAL A 24 35.75 32.19 15.20
CA VAL A 24 34.38 32.64 14.88
C VAL A 24 33.35 32.32 15.96
N ALA A 25 33.75 31.65 17.06
CA ALA A 25 32.82 31.08 18.02
C ALA A 25 31.90 32.13 18.67
N THR A 26 32.45 33.29 19.06
CA THR A 26 31.69 34.35 19.74
C THR A 26 30.64 34.98 18.82
N GLU A 27 30.99 35.17 17.56
CA GLU A 27 30.14 35.74 16.51
C GLU A 27 29.02 34.77 16.14
N VAL A 28 29.35 33.49 15.98
CA VAL A 28 28.37 32.46 15.65
C VAL A 28 27.37 32.25 16.81
N GLU A 29 27.78 32.32 18.07
CA GLU A 29 26.84 32.30 19.21
C GLU A 29 25.84 33.47 19.21
N LYS A 30 26.21 34.63 18.65
CA LYS A 30 25.26 35.74 18.46
C LYS A 30 24.23 35.40 17.38
N ILE A 31 24.68 34.73 16.32
CA ILE A 31 23.81 34.29 15.22
C ILE A 31 22.87 33.17 15.66
N GLU A 32 23.35 32.17 16.41
CA GLU A 32 22.51 31.11 16.99
C GLU A 32 21.41 31.70 17.88
N ARG A 33 21.69 32.79 18.61
CA ARG A 33 20.66 33.52 19.36
C ARG A 33 19.63 34.22 18.47
N LEU A 34 20.02 34.75 17.31
CA LEU A 34 19.06 35.30 16.34
C LEU A 34 18.15 34.20 15.82
N LEU A 35 18.69 33.02 15.49
CA LEU A 35 17.92 31.86 15.09
C LEU A 35 16.96 31.40 16.19
N GLY A 36 17.44 31.31 17.44
CA GLY A 36 16.59 30.97 18.59
C GLY A 36 15.49 31.99 18.89
N ASN A 37 15.65 33.25 18.45
CA ASN A 37 14.64 34.30 18.53
C ASN A 37 13.76 34.40 17.27
N ASN A 38 13.78 33.38 16.40
CA ASN A 38 13.05 33.33 15.14
C ASN A 38 13.34 34.52 14.20
N GLN A 39 14.61 34.91 14.08
CA GLN A 39 15.07 36.00 13.19
C GLN A 39 16.01 35.46 12.08
N PRO A 40 15.54 34.55 11.22
CA PRO A 40 16.37 33.85 10.23
C PRO A 40 16.97 34.79 9.17
N ARG A 41 16.22 35.82 8.73
CA ARG A 41 16.72 36.83 7.78
C ARG A 41 17.94 37.60 8.31
N MET A 42 17.91 38.00 9.59
CA MET A 42 19.05 38.69 10.21
C MET A 42 20.22 37.74 10.45
N ALA A 43 19.94 36.48 10.79
CA ALA A 43 20.96 35.46 10.93
C ALA A 43 21.69 35.20 9.59
N LEU A 44 20.96 35.07 8.48
CA LEU A 44 21.54 34.90 7.14
C LEU A 44 22.44 36.07 6.74
N GLN A 45 21.99 37.32 6.95
CA GLN A 45 22.83 38.50 6.68
C GLN A 45 24.10 38.52 7.53
N GLY A 46 24.00 38.12 8.82
CA GLY A 46 25.14 38.00 9.70
C GLY A 46 26.13 36.93 9.24
N LEU A 47 25.62 35.79 8.78
CA LEU A 47 26.43 34.68 8.26
C LEU A 47 27.13 35.04 6.95
N GLU A 48 26.46 35.72 6.02
CA GLU A 48 27.05 36.21 4.77
C GLU A 48 28.25 37.12 5.06
N LYS A 49 28.07 38.08 5.97
CA LYS A 49 29.15 38.99 6.38
C LYS A 49 30.32 38.24 7.04
N LEU A 50 30.06 37.20 7.83
CA LEU A 50 31.13 36.37 8.39
C LEU A 50 31.84 35.54 7.31
N LEU A 51 31.15 35.09 6.26
CA LEU A 51 31.76 34.37 5.15
C LEU A 51 32.67 35.26 4.29
N GLU A 52 32.45 36.57 4.28
CA GLU A 52 33.37 37.51 3.62
C GLU A 52 34.75 37.55 4.31
N SER A 53 34.78 37.53 5.65
CA SER A 53 36.02 37.62 6.43
C SER A 53 36.59 36.27 6.89
N HIS A 54 35.76 35.23 6.98
CA HIS A 54 36.13 33.86 7.40
C HIS A 54 35.60 32.83 6.38
N SER A 55 35.99 33.00 5.12
CA SER A 55 35.48 32.17 4.01
C SER A 55 35.82 30.68 4.16
N ASP A 56 36.85 30.28 4.89
CA ASP A 56 37.19 28.86 5.10
C ASP A 56 36.55 28.26 6.38
N SER A 57 35.76 29.05 7.11
CA SER A 57 35.14 28.59 8.35
C SER A 57 34.07 27.55 8.09
N GLN A 58 34.33 26.30 8.54
CA GLN A 58 33.38 25.20 8.40
C GLN A 58 32.08 25.50 9.16
N TRP A 59 32.15 26.07 10.36
CA TRP A 59 30.97 26.33 11.19
C TRP A 59 30.05 27.38 10.57
N VAL A 60 30.62 28.50 10.11
CA VAL A 60 29.82 29.55 9.47
C VAL A 60 29.14 29.00 8.21
N ARG A 61 29.85 28.21 7.40
CA ARG A 61 29.28 27.61 6.18
C ARG A 61 28.18 26.59 6.47
N THR A 62 28.37 25.67 7.41
CA THR A 62 27.35 24.67 7.74
C THR A 62 26.12 25.33 8.36
N LEU A 63 26.29 26.34 9.21
CA LEU A 63 25.17 27.08 9.80
C LEU A 63 24.42 27.93 8.78
N TYR A 64 25.13 28.54 7.83
CA TYR A 64 24.52 29.27 6.72
C TYR A 64 23.68 28.34 5.85
N ALA A 65 24.24 27.20 5.45
CA ALA A 65 23.53 26.23 4.64
C ALA A 65 22.31 25.63 5.35
N SER A 66 22.42 25.26 6.63
CA SER A 66 21.26 24.75 7.39
C SER A 66 20.16 25.80 7.54
N THR A 67 20.53 27.08 7.72
CA THR A 67 19.56 28.17 7.79
C THR A 67 18.87 28.37 6.44
N LEU A 68 19.60 28.29 5.33
CA LEU A 68 19.01 28.36 3.98
C LEU A 68 18.05 27.21 3.70
N ILE A 69 18.37 25.98 4.12
CA ILE A 69 17.45 24.83 3.99
C ILE A 69 16.16 25.07 4.77
N ASN A 70 16.25 25.56 6.01
CA ASN A 70 15.08 25.84 6.84
C ASN A 70 14.20 26.98 6.29
N GLU A 71 14.78 27.88 5.49
CA GLU A 71 14.08 28.97 4.80
C GLU A 71 13.65 28.60 3.37
N ASP A 72 13.59 27.29 3.06
CA ASP A 72 13.17 26.74 1.77
C ASP A 72 14.00 27.25 0.57
N ARG A 73 15.32 27.38 0.76
CA ARG A 73 16.29 27.82 -0.26
C ARG A 73 17.39 26.77 -0.50
N PRO A 74 17.04 25.53 -0.89
CA PRO A 74 17.98 24.42 -0.99
C PRO A 74 19.08 24.62 -2.07
N ASP A 75 18.76 25.26 -3.20
CA ASP A 75 19.75 25.58 -4.25
C ASP A 75 20.90 26.46 -3.77
N GLU A 76 20.59 27.43 -2.92
CA GLU A 76 21.57 28.33 -2.34
C GLU A 76 22.43 27.61 -1.32
N ALA A 77 21.82 26.75 -0.50
CA ALA A 77 22.53 25.91 0.46
C ALA A 77 23.53 24.98 -0.24
N LYS A 78 23.12 24.33 -1.35
CA LYS A 78 23.97 23.47 -2.18
C LYS A 78 25.19 24.23 -2.70
N ARG A 79 24.98 25.43 -3.26
CA ARG A 79 26.07 26.31 -3.75
C ARG A 79 26.99 26.76 -2.63
N ALA A 80 26.47 27.06 -1.44
CA ALA A 80 27.26 27.49 -0.29
C ALA A 80 28.16 26.38 0.28
N LEU A 81 27.71 25.12 0.23
CA LEU A 81 28.43 23.95 0.73
C LEU A 81 29.48 23.39 -0.24
N ALA A 82 29.31 23.60 -1.55
CA ALA A 82 30.23 23.04 -2.56
C ALA A 82 31.71 23.43 -2.34
N PRO A 83 32.08 24.70 -2.02
CA PRO A 83 33.45 25.06 -1.69
C PRO A 83 33.99 24.31 -0.46
N LEU A 84 33.17 24.14 0.58
CA LEU A 84 33.55 23.43 1.80
C LEU A 84 33.85 21.96 1.50
N LEU A 85 32.99 21.28 0.74
CA LEU A 85 33.18 19.87 0.39
C LEU A 85 34.30 19.62 -0.62
N LYS A 86 34.73 20.66 -1.34
CA LYS A 86 35.95 20.62 -2.16
C LYS A 86 37.21 20.62 -1.29
N GLN A 87 37.23 21.41 -0.22
CA GLN A 87 38.37 21.51 0.71
C GLN A 87 38.40 20.36 1.73
N HIS A 88 37.23 19.98 2.24
CA HIS A 88 37.05 18.95 3.25
C HIS A 88 36.07 17.87 2.79
N PRO A 89 36.49 16.95 1.90
CA PRO A 89 35.57 16.01 1.27
C PRO A 89 34.82 15.08 2.23
N GLN A 90 35.44 14.76 3.36
CA GLN A 90 34.93 13.80 4.35
C GLN A 90 34.23 14.50 5.52
N GLN A 91 33.95 15.80 5.44
CA GLN A 91 33.29 16.55 6.51
C GLN A 91 31.87 15.99 6.71
N PRO A 92 31.55 15.33 7.84
CA PRO A 92 30.31 14.55 7.94
C PRO A 92 29.04 15.39 7.85
N PHE A 93 28.94 16.48 8.60
CA PHE A 93 27.72 17.29 8.65
C PHE A 93 27.42 18.03 7.34
N ALA A 94 28.45 18.56 6.68
CA ALA A 94 28.35 19.20 5.39
C ALA A 94 27.91 18.22 4.29
N ASN A 95 28.35 16.95 4.34
CA ASN A 95 27.87 15.94 3.38
C ASN A 95 26.37 15.66 3.57
N VAL A 96 25.86 15.60 4.82
CA VAL A 96 24.42 15.46 5.08
C VAL A 96 23.64 16.66 4.58
N LEU A 97 24.05 17.89 4.96
CA LEU A 97 23.36 19.10 4.54
C LEU A 97 23.38 19.26 3.02
N TYR A 98 24.47 18.88 2.36
CA TYR A 98 24.57 18.92 0.91
C TYR A 98 23.64 17.89 0.25
N ALA A 99 23.55 16.68 0.81
CA ALA A 99 22.62 15.67 0.33
C ALA A 99 21.16 16.11 0.51
N LEU A 100 20.79 16.66 1.66
CA LEU A 100 19.45 17.20 1.92
C LEU A 100 19.11 18.35 0.96
N ALA A 101 20.03 19.31 0.81
CA ALA A 101 19.85 20.41 -0.14
C ALA A 101 19.76 19.92 -1.59
N SER A 102 20.54 18.91 -1.97
CA SER A 102 20.48 18.34 -3.33
C SER A 102 19.17 17.57 -3.56
N PHE A 103 18.69 16.82 -2.56
CA PHE A 103 17.41 16.11 -2.65
C PHE A 103 16.25 17.09 -2.82
N ASN A 104 16.20 18.16 -2.01
CA ASN A 104 15.12 19.14 -2.07
C ASN A 104 15.18 20.04 -3.33
N ALA A 105 16.38 20.29 -3.88
CA ALA A 105 16.55 21.15 -5.05
C ALA A 105 16.44 20.40 -6.38
N ASP A 106 17.12 19.24 -6.47
CA ASP A 106 17.30 18.52 -7.73
C ASP A 106 16.39 17.28 -7.82
N GLY A 107 15.93 16.75 -6.69
CA GLY A 107 15.20 15.48 -6.66
C GLY A 107 16.11 14.24 -6.84
N TYR A 108 15.46 13.09 -6.97
CA TYR A 108 16.09 11.81 -7.28
C TYR A 108 15.78 11.46 -8.75
N PRO A 109 16.72 10.91 -9.53
CA PRO A 109 18.02 10.34 -9.15
C PRO A 109 19.22 11.31 -9.12
N GLU A 110 19.04 12.58 -9.45
CA GLU A 110 20.11 13.57 -9.62
C GLU A 110 20.97 13.71 -8.34
N CYS A 111 20.34 13.66 -7.16
CA CYS A 111 21.02 13.76 -5.88
C CYS A 111 21.71 12.46 -5.40
N GLN A 112 21.58 11.33 -6.11
CA GLN A 112 22.02 10.00 -5.63
C GLN A 112 23.49 9.98 -5.18
N ARG A 113 24.39 10.63 -5.93
CA ARG A 113 25.82 10.71 -5.57
C ARG A 113 26.03 11.46 -4.26
N ALA A 114 25.25 12.52 -4.01
CA ALA A 114 25.32 13.28 -2.77
C ALA A 114 24.80 12.45 -1.59
N LEU A 115 23.66 11.76 -1.77
CA LEU A 115 23.08 10.83 -0.79
C LEU A 115 24.07 9.73 -0.38
N HIS A 116 24.63 9.00 -1.35
CA HIS A 116 25.58 7.91 -1.06
C HIS A 116 26.83 8.41 -0.34
N ARG A 117 27.29 9.62 -0.68
CA ARG A 117 28.41 10.24 0.02
C ARG A 117 28.04 10.59 1.47
N ALA A 118 26.85 11.14 1.72
CA ALA A 118 26.36 11.36 3.08
C ALA A 118 26.23 10.06 3.86
N PHE A 119 25.69 9.00 3.27
CA PHE A 119 25.57 7.69 3.91
C PHE A 119 26.92 7.13 4.34
N LYS A 120 27.93 7.22 3.46
CA LYS A 120 29.30 6.77 3.75
C LYS A 120 30.02 7.62 4.80
N GLN A 121 29.91 8.95 4.72
CA GLN A 121 30.72 9.85 5.55
C GLN A 121 30.07 10.21 6.88
N SER A 122 28.74 10.11 6.98
CA SER A 122 28.00 10.77 8.04
C SER A 122 27.23 9.82 8.95
N MET A 123 27.06 8.55 8.58
CA MET A 123 26.27 7.59 9.35
C MET A 123 26.78 7.38 10.79
N ALA A 124 28.10 7.42 11.01
CA ALA A 124 28.67 7.27 12.34
C ALA A 124 28.49 8.51 13.23
N GLY A 125 28.57 9.72 12.64
CA GLY A 125 28.50 10.98 13.39
C GLY A 125 27.08 11.55 13.51
N PHE A 126 26.24 11.29 12.52
CA PHE A 126 24.90 11.85 12.35
C PHE A 126 23.90 10.78 11.89
N PRO A 127 23.76 9.64 12.61
CA PRO A 127 22.90 8.52 12.19
C PRO A 127 21.46 8.95 11.96
N HIS A 128 20.89 9.79 12.86
CA HIS A 128 19.51 10.26 12.73
C HIS A 128 19.27 11.08 11.45
N LEU A 129 20.18 11.97 11.05
CA LEU A 129 20.01 12.74 9.81
C LEU A 129 20.17 11.85 8.57
N VAL A 130 21.03 10.84 8.63
CA VAL A 130 21.13 9.83 7.57
C VAL A 130 19.85 8.99 7.51
N GLY A 131 19.26 8.66 8.66
CA GLY A 131 17.94 8.02 8.73
C GLY A 131 16.84 8.88 8.10
N MET A 132 16.80 10.19 8.37
CA MET A 132 15.86 11.11 7.72
C MET A 132 16.01 11.13 6.20
N LEU A 133 17.25 11.17 5.69
CA LEU A 133 17.52 11.08 4.24
C LEU A 133 17.06 9.73 3.68
N ALA A 134 17.28 8.63 4.41
CA ALA A 134 16.79 7.31 3.99
C ALA A 134 15.25 7.26 3.95
N THR A 135 14.54 7.88 4.91
CA THR A 135 13.09 8.04 4.86
C THR A 135 12.65 8.85 3.64
N ALA A 136 13.32 9.96 3.32
CA ALA A 136 12.99 10.76 2.14
C ALA A 136 13.14 9.96 0.84
N VAL A 137 14.21 9.16 0.71
CA VAL A 137 14.40 8.26 -0.44
C VAL A 137 13.34 7.16 -0.45
N ALA A 138 12.98 6.61 0.71
CA ALA A 138 11.94 5.60 0.81
C ALA A 138 10.58 6.11 0.29
N ASN A 139 10.18 7.31 0.71
CA ASN A 139 8.93 7.93 0.29
C ASN A 139 8.92 8.22 -1.22
N HIS A 140 10.06 8.66 -1.78
CA HIS A 140 10.19 8.84 -3.23
C HIS A 140 10.04 7.51 -3.99
N PHE A 141 10.65 6.43 -3.48
CA PHE A 141 10.52 5.11 -4.10
C PHE A 141 9.12 4.54 -3.99
N GLU A 142 8.42 4.78 -2.89
CA GLU A 142 7.01 4.40 -2.75
C GLU A 142 6.13 5.17 -3.74
N SER A 143 6.30 6.49 -3.86
CA SER A 143 5.53 7.31 -4.80
C SER A 143 5.79 6.99 -6.27
N THR A 144 6.94 6.36 -6.58
CA THR A 144 7.32 5.93 -7.94
C THR A 144 7.10 4.43 -8.18
N GLY A 145 6.55 3.70 -7.20
CA GLY A 145 6.28 2.26 -7.31
C GLY A 145 7.50 1.35 -7.17
N ALA A 146 8.67 1.87 -6.81
CA ALA A 146 9.89 1.11 -6.51
C ALA A 146 9.84 0.48 -5.09
N ILE A 147 8.85 -0.38 -4.85
CA ILE A 147 8.49 -0.89 -3.51
C ILE A 147 9.64 -1.57 -2.76
N MET A 148 10.45 -2.39 -3.44
CA MET A 148 11.59 -3.06 -2.80
C MET A 148 12.64 -2.05 -2.30
N GLY A 149 12.86 -0.97 -3.06
CA GLY A 149 13.70 0.15 -2.67
C GLY A 149 13.12 0.92 -1.49
N ALA A 150 11.82 1.23 -1.54
CA ALA A 150 11.10 1.92 -0.48
C ALA A 150 11.25 1.18 0.86
N ARG A 151 10.90 -0.11 0.86
CA ARG A 151 10.99 -0.99 2.02
C ARG A 151 12.40 -1.02 2.60
N GLN A 152 13.42 -1.24 1.77
CA GLN A 152 14.79 -1.38 2.25
C GLN A 152 15.36 -0.06 2.81
N HIS A 153 15.00 1.09 2.22
CA HIS A 153 15.34 2.39 2.77
C HIS A 153 14.61 2.69 4.11
N ARG A 154 13.35 2.25 4.28
CA ARG A 154 12.66 2.30 5.58
C ARG A 154 13.36 1.46 6.64
N VAL A 155 13.80 0.24 6.31
CA VAL A 155 14.59 -0.60 7.22
C VAL A 155 15.91 0.08 7.61
N LEU A 156 16.59 0.73 6.66
CA LEU A 156 17.79 1.51 6.93
C LEU A 156 17.49 2.67 7.90
N SER A 157 16.40 3.40 7.68
CA SER A 157 15.96 4.48 8.56
C SER A 157 15.67 3.98 9.97
N LEU A 158 14.90 2.90 10.11
CA LEU A 158 14.56 2.26 11.38
C LEU A 158 15.81 1.87 12.19
N ARG A 159 16.83 1.34 11.52
CA ARG A 159 18.12 0.97 12.14
C ARG A 159 18.90 2.17 12.67
N LEU A 160 18.73 3.34 12.05
CA LEU A 160 19.41 4.58 12.40
C LEU A 160 18.58 5.50 13.30
N ALA A 161 17.31 5.15 13.53
CA ALA A 161 16.35 5.93 14.29
C ALA A 161 16.67 5.97 15.79
N ARG A 162 16.36 7.12 16.38
CA ARG A 162 16.32 7.29 17.84
C ARG A 162 15.11 6.55 18.41
N ASP A 163 15.16 6.23 19.70
CA ASP A 163 14.12 5.43 20.36
C ASP A 163 12.71 6.07 20.27
N ASP A 164 12.62 7.39 20.23
CA ASP A 164 11.38 8.16 20.14
C ASP A 164 10.72 8.11 18.75
N HIS A 165 11.47 7.86 17.67
CA HIS A 165 10.95 7.77 16.29
C HIS A 165 10.92 6.34 15.77
N ARG A 166 11.53 5.38 16.49
CA ARG A 166 11.59 3.97 16.06
C ARG A 166 10.21 3.34 15.94
N ARG A 167 9.27 3.74 16.81
CA ARG A 167 7.89 3.22 16.80
C ARG A 167 7.14 3.62 15.53
N GLU A 168 7.17 4.91 15.18
CA GLU A 168 6.55 5.45 13.96
C GLU A 168 7.10 4.76 12.71
N LEU A 169 8.43 4.68 12.56
CA LEU A 169 9.05 4.00 11.41
C LEU A 169 8.74 2.49 11.34
N PHE A 170 8.51 1.85 12.49
CA PHE A 170 8.07 0.46 12.53
C PHE A 170 6.62 0.34 12.07
N GLU A 171 5.74 1.23 12.54
CA GLU A 171 4.34 1.32 12.10
C GLU A 171 4.26 1.60 10.58
N ASP A 172 5.11 2.48 10.04
CA ASP A 172 5.23 2.71 8.59
C ASP A 172 5.63 1.44 7.82
N LEU A 173 6.61 0.68 8.32
CA LEU A 173 7.03 -0.56 7.68
C LEU A 173 5.94 -1.63 7.72
N VAL A 174 5.21 -1.71 8.83
CA VAL A 174 4.04 -2.59 8.96
C VAL A 174 2.94 -2.17 8.00
N GLY A 175 2.68 -0.86 7.86
CA GLY A 175 1.73 -0.32 6.88
C GLY A 175 2.06 -0.81 5.47
N LEU A 176 3.31 -0.64 5.03
CA LEU A 176 3.78 -1.10 3.72
C LEU A 176 3.64 -2.62 3.53
N ASP A 177 4.00 -3.42 4.53
CA ASP A 177 3.90 -4.89 4.45
C ASP A 177 2.43 -5.38 4.50
N SER A 178 1.51 -4.55 5.01
CA SER A 178 0.06 -4.85 5.11
C SER A 178 -0.78 -4.30 3.97
N GLU A 179 -0.21 -3.46 3.11
CA GLU A 179 -0.88 -2.78 2.01
C GLU A 179 -1.31 -3.80 0.93
N SER A 180 -2.61 -4.07 0.82
CA SER A 180 -3.13 -5.10 -0.08
C SER A 180 -3.02 -4.72 -1.56
N SER A 181 -2.86 -3.44 -1.89
CA SER A 181 -2.60 -3.02 -3.27
C SER A 181 -1.21 -3.40 -3.78
N ILE A 182 -0.27 -3.74 -2.89
CA ILE A 182 1.07 -4.20 -3.27
C ILE A 182 1.08 -5.73 -3.41
N PRO A 183 1.60 -6.28 -4.53
CA PRO A 183 1.78 -7.71 -4.70
C PRO A 183 2.53 -8.36 -3.52
N TYR A 184 1.94 -9.39 -2.90
CA TYR A 184 2.50 -10.02 -1.70
C TYR A 184 3.96 -10.50 -1.80
N PRO A 185 4.51 -10.91 -2.97
CA PRO A 185 5.93 -11.26 -3.05
C PRO A 185 6.87 -10.07 -2.77
N LEU A 186 6.40 -8.84 -2.99
CA LEU A 186 7.15 -7.60 -2.70
C LEU A 186 7.02 -7.14 -1.24
N ARG A 187 6.00 -7.64 -0.51
CA ARG A 187 5.70 -7.31 0.90
C ARG A 187 6.49 -8.18 1.88
N SER A 188 7.78 -8.37 1.59
CA SER A 188 8.59 -9.35 2.30
C SER A 188 10.04 -8.93 2.51
N VAL A 189 10.70 -9.59 3.45
CA VAL A 189 12.15 -9.51 3.60
C VAL A 189 12.79 -10.37 2.52
N HIS A 190 13.64 -9.74 1.73
CA HIS A 190 14.52 -10.42 0.78
C HIS A 190 15.95 -10.26 1.26
N ASN A 191 16.69 -11.36 1.46
CA ASN A 191 18.04 -11.30 2.01
C ASN A 191 19.08 -11.66 0.95
N PRO A 192 20.21 -10.95 0.86
CA PRO A 192 21.31 -11.34 -0.02
C PRO A 192 21.93 -12.64 0.48
N VAL A 193 22.44 -13.44 -0.45
CA VAL A 193 23.11 -14.71 -0.15
C VAL A 193 24.57 -14.44 0.24
N GLU A 194 25.13 -15.27 1.12
CA GLU A 194 26.54 -15.19 1.46
C GLU A 194 27.41 -15.71 0.31
N LEU A 195 28.14 -14.79 -0.32
CA LEU A 195 29.02 -15.11 -1.45
C LEU A 195 30.38 -15.62 -0.97
N ASN A 196 30.63 -16.90 -1.18
CA ASN A 196 31.92 -17.52 -0.88
C ASN A 196 32.97 -17.15 -1.94
N ALA A 197 34.13 -16.64 -1.50
CA ALA A 197 35.24 -16.28 -2.37
C ALA A 197 36.59 -16.32 -1.65
N GLU A 198 37.66 -16.46 -2.43
CA GLU A 198 39.05 -16.33 -1.98
C GLU A 198 39.76 -15.21 -2.76
N GLY A 199 40.95 -14.79 -2.30
CA GLY A 199 41.80 -13.85 -3.03
C GLY A 199 41.18 -12.46 -3.22
N ASP A 200 41.32 -11.91 -4.43
CA ASP A 200 40.87 -10.56 -4.79
C ASP A 200 39.34 -10.44 -4.84
N ASP A 201 38.64 -11.49 -5.25
CA ASP A 201 37.17 -11.54 -5.24
C ASP A 201 36.61 -11.36 -3.82
N ALA A 202 37.25 -11.97 -2.82
CA ALA A 202 36.88 -11.81 -1.41
C ALA A 202 37.01 -10.35 -0.93
N GLN A 203 38.00 -9.60 -1.44
CA GLN A 203 38.14 -8.17 -1.12
C GLN A 203 37.02 -7.34 -1.76
N THR A 204 36.67 -7.65 -3.01
CA THR A 204 35.58 -6.99 -3.73
C THR A 204 34.23 -7.24 -3.08
N ILE A 205 33.93 -8.49 -2.70
CA ILE A 205 32.69 -8.85 -1.96
C ILE A 205 32.66 -8.15 -0.61
N LYS A 206 33.77 -8.13 0.13
CA LYS A 206 33.85 -7.40 1.41
C LYS A 206 33.60 -5.91 1.24
N LEU A 207 34.05 -5.30 0.14
CA LEU A 207 33.77 -3.90 -0.17
C LEU A 207 32.29 -3.70 -0.52
N ALA A 208 31.69 -4.56 -1.35
CA ALA A 208 30.27 -4.53 -1.67
C ALA A 208 29.40 -4.65 -0.40
N ASN A 209 29.72 -5.58 0.50
CA ASN A 209 29.02 -5.75 1.78
C ASN A 209 29.12 -4.50 2.66
N LYS A 210 30.27 -3.82 2.69
CA LYS A 210 30.41 -2.54 3.41
C LYS A 210 29.56 -1.42 2.81
N LEU A 211 29.45 -1.36 1.48
CA LEU A 211 28.61 -0.37 0.78
C LEU A 211 27.13 -0.65 1.02
N SER A 212 26.70 -1.90 0.89
CA SER A 212 25.34 -2.35 1.17
C SER A 212 24.95 -2.08 2.63
N ALA A 213 25.87 -2.34 3.58
CA ALA A 213 25.64 -2.08 5.00
C ALA A 213 25.33 -0.61 5.30
N VAL A 214 25.72 0.34 4.46
CA VAL A 214 25.41 1.77 4.63
C VAL A 214 24.33 2.29 3.66
N GLY A 215 23.66 1.40 2.90
CA GLY A 215 22.60 1.80 1.96
C GLY A 215 23.08 2.27 0.58
N CYS A 216 24.36 2.09 0.24
CA CYS A 216 24.90 2.44 -1.08
C CYS A 216 24.74 1.26 -2.06
N TRP A 217 23.50 0.83 -2.31
CA TRP A 217 23.24 -0.40 -3.04
C TRP A 217 23.62 -0.36 -4.53
N SER A 218 23.48 0.77 -5.22
CA SER A 218 23.92 0.85 -6.63
C SER A 218 25.43 0.66 -6.77
N GLU A 219 26.24 1.30 -5.91
CA GLU A 219 27.69 1.11 -5.87
C GLU A 219 28.07 -0.32 -5.45
N ALA A 220 27.32 -0.93 -4.53
CA ALA A 220 27.53 -2.31 -4.13
C ALA A 220 27.28 -3.29 -5.29
N ALA A 221 26.19 -3.07 -6.05
CA ALA A 221 25.87 -3.84 -7.25
C ALA A 221 26.98 -3.72 -8.31
N GLU A 222 27.48 -2.50 -8.58
CA GLU A 222 28.60 -2.27 -9.51
C GLU A 222 29.87 -3.04 -9.11
N LYS A 223 30.16 -3.16 -7.82
CA LYS A 223 31.29 -3.97 -7.34
C LYS A 223 31.08 -5.45 -7.61
N LEU A 224 29.89 -5.98 -7.34
CA LEU A 224 29.58 -7.38 -7.59
C LEU A 224 29.53 -7.71 -9.09
N GLU A 225 29.03 -6.80 -9.92
CA GLU A 225 29.00 -6.96 -11.38
C GLU A 225 30.40 -7.13 -11.99
N SER A 226 31.42 -6.48 -11.41
CA SER A 226 32.82 -6.65 -11.84
C SER A 226 33.36 -8.07 -11.66
N LEU A 227 32.67 -8.91 -10.87
CA LEU A 227 33.03 -10.31 -10.64
C LEU A 227 32.35 -11.28 -11.62
N ARG A 228 31.43 -10.81 -12.46
CA ARG A 228 30.71 -11.69 -13.42
C ARG A 228 31.67 -12.39 -14.38
N GLU A 229 32.70 -11.70 -14.85
CA GLU A 229 33.70 -12.28 -15.75
C GLU A 229 34.54 -13.37 -15.08
N SER A 230 34.94 -13.18 -13.82
CA SER A 230 35.80 -14.13 -13.11
C SER A 230 35.03 -15.33 -12.55
N ARG A 231 33.77 -15.14 -12.15
CA ARG A 231 32.93 -16.17 -11.52
C ARG A 231 32.01 -16.91 -12.49
N GLY A 232 31.81 -16.40 -13.70
CA GLY A 232 30.94 -17.01 -14.69
C GLY A 232 29.46 -16.94 -14.29
N ASN A 233 28.70 -18.00 -14.60
CA ASN A 233 27.27 -18.09 -14.28
C ASN A 233 27.06 -18.50 -12.81
N ASP A 234 27.29 -17.57 -11.89
CA ASP A 234 27.07 -17.73 -10.45
C ASP A 234 25.67 -17.17 -10.09
N PRO A 235 24.67 -18.03 -9.78
CA PRO A 235 23.30 -17.59 -9.51
C PRO A 235 23.19 -16.80 -8.19
N ASP A 236 23.97 -17.12 -7.16
CA ASP A 236 23.96 -16.38 -5.89
C ASP A 236 24.47 -14.95 -6.09
N LEU A 237 25.51 -14.80 -6.91
CA LEU A 237 26.03 -13.49 -7.32
C LEU A 237 24.98 -12.71 -8.10
N ALA A 238 24.33 -13.34 -9.08
CA ALA A 238 23.29 -12.71 -9.90
C ALA A 238 22.08 -12.27 -9.04
N TYR A 239 21.61 -13.12 -8.13
CA TYR A 239 20.53 -12.81 -7.20
C TYR A 239 20.88 -11.64 -6.27
N THR A 240 22.08 -11.64 -5.70
CA THR A 240 22.55 -10.54 -4.84
C THR A 240 22.68 -9.22 -5.60
N ILE A 241 23.14 -9.26 -6.85
CA ILE A 241 23.12 -8.09 -7.75
C ILE A 241 21.69 -7.61 -7.98
N GLY A 242 20.75 -8.53 -8.26
CA GLY A 242 19.33 -8.23 -8.46
C GLY A 242 18.71 -7.48 -7.28
N LEU A 243 18.94 -7.98 -6.05
CA LEU A 243 18.48 -7.30 -4.83
C LEU A 243 19.05 -5.90 -4.69
N TYR A 244 20.36 -5.71 -4.88
CA TYR A 244 20.98 -4.40 -4.73
C TYR A 244 20.51 -3.42 -5.81
N ARG A 245 20.24 -3.89 -7.04
CA ARG A 245 19.66 -3.08 -8.10
C ARG A 245 18.23 -2.66 -7.75
N ALA A 246 17.38 -3.60 -7.35
CA ALA A 246 16.00 -3.32 -6.92
C ALA A 246 15.95 -2.36 -5.73
N TRP A 247 16.84 -2.52 -4.74
CA TRP A 247 16.90 -1.62 -3.58
C TRP A 247 17.39 -0.22 -3.91
N SER A 248 18.10 -0.06 -5.03
CA SER A 248 18.55 1.23 -5.53
C SER A 248 17.56 1.89 -6.50
N GLY A 249 16.41 1.27 -6.77
CA GLY A 249 15.40 1.76 -7.73
C GLY A 249 15.72 1.45 -9.20
N ASP A 250 16.78 0.68 -9.48
CA ASP A 250 17.21 0.31 -10.83
C ASP A 250 16.55 -1.01 -11.26
N ASN A 251 15.22 -0.97 -11.43
CA ASN A 251 14.39 -2.13 -11.73
C ASN A 251 14.82 -2.85 -13.03
N PRO A 252 15.11 -2.17 -14.16
CA PRO A 252 15.49 -2.87 -15.40
C PRO A 252 16.72 -3.76 -15.22
N ARG A 253 17.76 -3.27 -14.54
CA ARG A 253 18.97 -4.07 -14.28
C ARG A 253 18.75 -5.12 -13.19
N ALA A 254 17.80 -4.90 -12.28
CA ALA A 254 17.37 -5.92 -11.33
C ALA A 254 16.70 -7.10 -12.04
N VAL A 255 15.78 -6.83 -12.98
CA VAL A 255 15.10 -7.83 -13.81
C VAL A 255 16.10 -8.71 -14.55
N GLU A 256 17.08 -8.11 -15.23
CA GLU A 256 18.15 -8.84 -15.92
C GLU A 256 18.93 -9.77 -14.97
N ALA A 257 19.25 -9.28 -13.77
CA ALA A 257 20.02 -10.03 -12.79
C ALA A 257 19.21 -11.17 -12.14
N PHE A 258 17.93 -10.96 -11.84
CA PHE A 258 17.04 -12.01 -11.33
C PHE A 258 16.77 -13.09 -12.38
N ARG A 259 16.58 -12.73 -13.65
CA ARG A 259 16.47 -13.71 -14.75
C ARG A 259 17.74 -14.54 -14.91
N ALA A 260 18.90 -13.90 -14.82
CA ALA A 260 20.18 -14.62 -14.84
C ALA A 260 20.32 -15.58 -13.63
N ALA A 261 19.86 -15.18 -12.45
CA ALA A 261 19.83 -16.05 -11.27
C ALA A 261 18.87 -17.23 -11.46
N ALA A 262 17.66 -16.97 -11.96
CA ALA A 262 16.66 -18.00 -12.24
C ALA A 262 17.17 -19.07 -13.21
N GLN A 263 17.91 -18.66 -14.25
CA GLN A 263 18.54 -19.57 -15.20
C GLN A 263 19.71 -20.38 -14.62
N GLY A 264 20.32 -19.90 -13.53
CA GLY A 264 21.51 -20.51 -12.92
C GLY A 264 21.22 -21.44 -11.75
N TYR A 265 20.07 -21.33 -11.08
CA TYR A 265 19.70 -22.20 -9.97
C TYR A 265 19.21 -23.57 -10.47
N ASP A 266 19.72 -24.65 -9.85
CA ASP A 266 19.23 -26.02 -10.08
C ASP A 266 17.92 -26.31 -9.32
N ASP A 267 17.70 -25.63 -8.19
CA ASP A 267 16.47 -25.75 -7.41
C ASP A 267 15.33 -25.00 -8.11
N PHE A 268 14.32 -25.74 -8.54
CA PHE A 268 13.21 -25.21 -9.33
C PHE A 268 12.47 -24.08 -8.61
N ASP A 269 12.13 -24.25 -7.33
CA ASP A 269 11.36 -23.25 -6.60
C ASP A 269 12.17 -21.97 -6.35
N THR A 270 13.48 -22.08 -6.08
CA THR A 270 14.36 -20.91 -5.96
C THR A 270 14.51 -20.17 -7.28
N ALA A 271 14.58 -20.89 -8.40
CA ALA A 271 14.56 -20.28 -9.73
C ALA A 271 13.24 -19.55 -10.00
N VAL A 272 12.10 -20.15 -9.62
CA VAL A 272 10.77 -19.54 -9.71
C VAL A 272 10.68 -18.28 -8.85
N ASP A 273 11.15 -18.30 -7.61
CA ASP A 273 11.16 -17.12 -6.73
C ASP A 273 11.92 -15.94 -7.35
N CYS A 274 13.06 -16.20 -8.00
CA CYS A 274 13.81 -15.17 -8.73
C CYS A 274 13.02 -14.62 -9.92
N GLU A 275 12.41 -15.50 -10.71
CA GLU A 275 11.63 -15.11 -11.89
C GLU A 275 10.34 -14.35 -11.50
N VAL A 276 9.71 -14.67 -10.37
CA VAL A 276 8.57 -13.89 -9.83
C VAL A 276 8.98 -12.44 -9.57
N LEU A 277 10.13 -12.22 -8.93
CA LEU A 277 10.64 -10.86 -8.70
C LEU A 277 10.94 -10.15 -10.02
N ALA A 278 11.55 -10.85 -10.99
CA ALA A 278 11.80 -10.29 -12.30
C ALA A 278 10.51 -9.84 -13.00
N GLN A 279 9.47 -10.68 -13.02
CA GLN A 279 8.19 -10.36 -13.66
C GLN A 279 7.46 -9.22 -12.96
N LEU A 280 7.44 -9.18 -11.62
CA LEU A 280 6.79 -8.09 -10.88
C LEU A 280 7.50 -6.76 -11.10
N LEU A 281 8.84 -6.74 -11.05
CA LEU A 281 9.61 -5.52 -11.31
C LEU A 281 9.48 -5.06 -12.76
N GLU A 282 9.42 -5.99 -13.72
CA GLU A 282 9.19 -5.67 -15.13
C GLU A 282 7.80 -5.04 -15.36
N ARG A 283 6.75 -5.55 -14.71
CA ARG A 283 5.39 -4.97 -14.77
C ARG A 283 5.27 -3.63 -14.05
N SER A 284 6.10 -3.39 -13.03
CA SER A 284 6.14 -2.11 -12.33
C SER A 284 6.75 -0.97 -13.16
N ASP A 285 7.36 -1.26 -14.32
CA ASP A 285 7.95 -0.25 -15.19
C ASP A 285 6.88 0.58 -15.92
N PRO A 286 6.72 1.88 -15.60
CA PRO A 286 5.71 2.74 -16.21
C PRO A 286 5.94 2.97 -17.71
N SER A 287 7.14 2.69 -18.24
CA SER A 287 7.44 2.82 -19.68
C SER A 287 6.84 1.69 -20.52
N ARG A 288 6.44 0.58 -19.89
CA ARG A 288 5.86 -0.59 -20.54
C ARG A 288 4.34 -0.64 -20.46
N GLY A 289 3.76 0.06 -19.48
CA GLY A 289 2.32 0.07 -19.24
C GLY A 289 1.59 1.21 -19.94
N GLN A 290 0.26 1.06 -20.00
CA GLN A 290 -0.63 2.15 -20.32
C GLN A 290 -0.82 3.04 -19.09
N ARG A 291 -0.63 4.34 -19.24
CA ARG A 291 -0.59 5.28 -18.11
C ARG A 291 -1.99 5.64 -17.62
N MET A 292 -2.12 5.86 -16.33
CA MET A 292 -3.28 6.52 -15.74
C MET A 292 -2.98 8.00 -15.58
N ARG A 293 -3.83 8.84 -16.18
CA ARG A 293 -3.63 10.29 -16.19
C ARG A 293 -4.73 11.01 -15.43
N LEU A 294 -4.30 12.05 -14.73
CA LEU A 294 -5.15 13.05 -14.11
C LEU A 294 -5.30 14.24 -15.06
N THR A 295 -6.54 14.66 -15.30
CA THR A 295 -6.89 15.86 -16.06
C THR A 295 -7.54 16.87 -15.12
N ARG A 296 -7.04 18.11 -15.13
CA ARG A 296 -7.52 19.21 -14.25
C ARG A 296 -8.54 20.08 -14.96
N PHE A 297 -9.56 20.50 -14.22
CA PHE A 297 -10.57 21.44 -14.69
C PHE A 297 -10.79 22.55 -13.65
N ASP A 298 -10.85 23.79 -14.12
CA ASP A 298 -11.30 24.93 -13.32
C ASP A 298 -12.82 24.95 -13.29
N ILE A 299 -13.39 25.11 -12.09
CA ILE A 299 -14.84 25.05 -11.87
C ILE A 299 -15.41 26.43 -11.56
N GLU A 300 -16.42 26.87 -12.32
CA GLU A 300 -17.09 28.16 -12.11
C GLU A 300 -18.01 28.14 -10.87
N SER A 301 -18.73 27.03 -10.66
CA SER A 301 -19.72 26.92 -9.59
C SER A 301 -19.95 25.47 -9.19
N VAL A 302 -19.33 25.07 -8.08
CA VAL A 302 -19.38 23.69 -7.56
C VAL A 302 -20.84 23.24 -7.32
N SER A 303 -21.65 24.03 -6.63
CA SER A 303 -23.04 23.63 -6.34
C SER A 303 -23.91 23.43 -7.59
N ARG A 304 -23.69 24.23 -8.66
CA ARG A 304 -24.41 24.04 -9.93
C ARG A 304 -23.90 22.81 -10.67
N LEU A 305 -22.58 22.61 -10.67
CA LEU A 305 -21.95 21.44 -11.29
C LEU A 305 -22.44 20.15 -10.65
N LEU A 306 -22.41 20.04 -9.32
CA LEU A 306 -22.89 18.84 -8.61
C LEU A 306 -24.34 18.51 -8.99
N GLY A 307 -25.21 19.52 -9.06
CA GLY A 307 -26.61 19.30 -9.49
C GLY A 307 -26.74 18.79 -10.93
N GLN A 308 -25.94 19.31 -11.86
CA GLN A 308 -25.95 18.83 -13.25
C GLN A 308 -25.40 17.41 -13.38
N LEU A 309 -24.33 17.08 -12.64
CA LEU A 309 -23.75 15.74 -12.65
C LEU A 309 -24.69 14.71 -12.00
N ASP A 310 -25.42 15.09 -10.95
CA ASP A 310 -26.43 14.23 -10.31
C ASP A 310 -27.60 13.91 -11.26
N ASP A 311 -27.88 14.75 -12.27
CA ASP A 311 -28.94 14.57 -13.26
C ASP A 311 -28.48 13.83 -14.55
N ASP A 312 -27.18 13.57 -14.72
CA ASP A 312 -26.63 12.94 -15.93
C ASP A 312 -26.57 11.40 -15.83
N ALA A 313 -27.21 10.71 -16.78
CA ALA A 313 -27.32 9.24 -16.77
C ALA A 313 -25.99 8.48 -16.97
N ARG A 314 -24.91 9.15 -17.40
CA ARG A 314 -23.56 8.58 -17.56
C ARG A 314 -22.61 9.00 -16.45
N VAL A 315 -23.05 9.80 -15.49
CA VAL A 315 -22.25 10.25 -14.35
C VAL A 315 -22.92 9.76 -13.08
N ALA A 316 -22.24 8.89 -12.34
CA ALA A 316 -22.81 8.33 -11.12
C ALA A 316 -22.04 8.80 -9.88
N ARG A 317 -22.76 9.29 -8.88
CA ARG A 317 -22.20 9.75 -7.62
C ARG A 317 -21.73 8.56 -6.78
N LEU A 318 -20.57 8.72 -6.14
CA LEU A 318 -20.07 7.79 -5.12
C LEU A 318 -20.40 8.33 -3.73
N ASP A 319 -20.75 7.44 -2.80
CA ASP A 319 -20.99 7.82 -1.41
C ASP A 319 -19.68 8.32 -0.75
N ASP A 320 -19.78 9.42 0.01
CA ASP A 320 -18.64 9.96 0.76
C ASP A 320 -18.26 9.01 1.90
N SER A 321 -16.96 8.72 2.05
CA SER A 321 -16.46 7.92 3.18
C SER A 321 -16.56 8.72 4.48
N ALA A 322 -16.56 8.04 5.64
CA ALA A 322 -16.63 8.70 6.94
C ALA A 322 -15.45 9.67 7.19
N ASP A 323 -14.29 9.41 6.57
CA ASP A 323 -13.07 10.21 6.66
C ASP A 323 -13.13 11.51 5.84
N ASP A 324 -13.99 11.57 4.81
CA ASP A 324 -14.10 12.73 3.91
C ASP A 324 -14.84 13.93 4.53
N ARG A 325 -15.44 13.77 5.72
CA ARG A 325 -16.25 14.80 6.39
C ARG A 325 -15.43 15.85 7.15
N GLY A 326 -14.11 15.86 6.97
CA GLY A 326 -13.19 16.86 7.52
C GLY A 326 -13.16 18.18 6.74
N ALA A 327 -12.58 19.22 7.33
CA ALA A 327 -12.30 20.46 6.61
C ALA A 327 -11.21 20.20 5.54
N GLY A 328 -11.53 20.46 4.26
CA GLY A 328 -10.64 20.20 3.11
C GLY A 328 -10.92 18.90 2.34
N GLY A 329 -11.97 18.17 2.68
CA GLY A 329 -12.44 17.01 1.90
C GLY A 329 -13.05 17.39 0.54
N PRO A 330 -13.21 16.42 -0.38
CA PRO A 330 -13.87 16.67 -1.65
C PRO A 330 -15.34 17.04 -1.45
N SER A 331 -15.85 17.91 -2.32
CA SER A 331 -17.27 18.30 -2.35
C SER A 331 -18.16 17.29 -3.07
N GLY A 332 -17.55 16.42 -3.89
CA GLY A 332 -18.23 15.30 -4.50
C GLY A 332 -17.26 14.38 -5.24
N ARG A 333 -17.59 13.09 -5.27
CA ARG A 333 -16.92 12.07 -6.08
C ARG A 333 -17.91 11.42 -7.03
N TYR A 334 -17.48 11.23 -8.26
CA TYR A 334 -18.29 10.63 -9.32
C TYR A 334 -17.46 9.63 -10.13
N VAL A 335 -18.16 8.75 -10.82
CA VAL A 335 -17.60 7.89 -11.87
C VAL A 335 -18.27 8.20 -13.19
N ILE A 336 -17.49 8.13 -14.26
CA ILE A 336 -17.97 8.26 -15.63
C ILE A 336 -18.19 6.88 -16.22
N LEU A 337 -19.38 6.65 -16.77
CA LEU A 337 -19.85 5.33 -17.20
C LEU A 337 -19.73 5.14 -18.72
N SER A 338 -19.37 3.92 -19.13
CA SER A 338 -19.26 3.52 -20.55
C SER A 338 -20.58 3.54 -21.31
N ARG A 339 -21.72 3.52 -20.60
CA ARG A 339 -23.07 3.70 -21.14
C ARG A 339 -23.96 4.39 -20.12
N ALA A 340 -25.05 4.98 -20.60
CA ALA A 340 -26.06 5.58 -19.74
C ALA A 340 -26.84 4.51 -18.97
N LEU A 341 -27.23 4.84 -17.73
CA LEU A 341 -28.21 4.11 -16.94
C LEU A 341 -29.62 4.55 -17.35
N SER A 342 -30.52 3.61 -17.57
CA SER A 342 -31.93 3.93 -17.85
C SER A 342 -32.75 3.92 -16.56
N GLU A 343 -33.81 4.74 -16.48
CA GLU A 343 -34.72 4.76 -15.32
C GLU A 343 -35.43 3.41 -15.11
N ASP A 344 -35.64 2.63 -16.18
CA ASP A 344 -36.32 1.34 -16.19
C ASP A 344 -35.34 0.13 -16.25
N GLU A 345 -34.11 0.27 -15.74
CA GLU A 345 -33.14 -0.85 -15.71
C GLU A 345 -33.64 -2.03 -14.86
N ASP A 346 -33.64 -3.23 -15.46
CA ASP A 346 -33.82 -4.48 -14.71
C ASP A 346 -32.47 -5.00 -14.23
N TYR A 347 -32.01 -4.50 -13.09
CA TYR A 347 -30.71 -4.85 -12.51
C TYR A 347 -30.54 -6.37 -12.30
N ASN A 348 -31.62 -7.11 -12.05
CA ASN A 348 -31.54 -8.57 -11.87
C ASN A 348 -31.05 -9.29 -13.12
N SER A 349 -31.28 -8.71 -14.30
CA SER A 349 -30.85 -9.26 -15.58
C SER A 349 -29.39 -8.95 -15.93
N TRP A 350 -28.71 -8.12 -15.14
CA TRP A 350 -27.35 -7.68 -15.46
C TRP A 350 -26.32 -8.82 -15.41
N THR A 351 -25.50 -8.91 -16.44
CA THR A 351 -24.38 -9.84 -16.57
C THR A 351 -23.07 -9.05 -16.65
N VAL A 352 -21.93 -9.74 -16.56
CA VAL A 352 -20.61 -9.12 -16.75
C VAL A 352 -20.48 -8.26 -18.03
N ASP A 353 -21.24 -8.58 -19.09
CA ASP A 353 -21.22 -7.86 -20.37
C ASP A 353 -22.18 -6.66 -20.43
N SER A 354 -23.22 -6.64 -19.59
CA SER A 354 -24.23 -5.57 -19.59
C SER A 354 -24.00 -4.52 -18.51
N VAL A 355 -23.23 -4.84 -17.46
CA VAL A 355 -22.85 -3.88 -16.42
C VAL A 355 -22.05 -2.73 -17.05
N PRO A 356 -22.40 -1.45 -16.79
CA PRO A 356 -21.61 -0.32 -17.26
C PRO A 356 -20.21 -0.34 -16.62
N LEU A 357 -19.20 0.00 -17.41
CA LEU A 357 -17.81 0.10 -16.94
C LEU A 357 -17.50 1.53 -16.52
N ILE A 358 -16.67 1.67 -15.49
CA ILE A 358 -16.11 2.95 -15.07
C ILE A 358 -14.95 3.31 -16.01
N GLU A 359 -15.13 4.34 -16.81
CA GLU A 359 -14.10 4.88 -17.73
C GLU A 359 -13.26 5.99 -17.09
N GLY A 360 -13.77 6.64 -16.03
CA GLY A 360 -13.06 7.69 -15.31
C GLY A 360 -13.59 7.91 -13.91
N ARG A 361 -12.72 8.39 -13.01
CA ARG A 361 -13.06 8.78 -11.63
C ARG A 361 -12.88 10.28 -11.49
N LEU A 362 -13.94 10.98 -11.11
CA LEU A 362 -13.97 12.42 -10.97
C LEU A 362 -14.04 12.81 -9.49
N THR A 363 -13.13 13.67 -9.05
CA THR A 363 -13.16 14.26 -7.70
C THR A 363 -13.26 15.76 -7.82
N ILE A 364 -14.19 16.37 -7.10
CA ILE A 364 -14.48 17.82 -7.13
C ILE A 364 -14.14 18.41 -5.77
N PHE A 365 -13.42 19.52 -5.77
CA PHE A 365 -13.09 20.31 -4.58
C PHE A 365 -13.68 21.71 -4.72
N ASP A 366 -14.31 22.18 -3.64
CA ASP A 366 -14.70 23.59 -3.53
C ASP A 366 -13.47 24.46 -3.23
N ARG A 367 -13.64 25.76 -3.40
CA ARG A 367 -12.65 26.77 -3.10
C ARG A 367 -12.24 26.71 -1.63
N ASP A 368 -10.94 26.66 -1.38
CA ASP A 368 -10.36 26.81 -0.04
C ASP A 368 -9.76 28.22 0.11
N ASP A 369 -10.50 29.09 0.82
CA ASP A 369 -10.07 30.46 1.11
C ASP A 369 -8.86 30.54 2.07
N GLN A 370 -8.60 29.49 2.87
CA GLN A 370 -7.46 29.49 3.79
C GLN A 370 -6.17 29.13 3.05
N ALA A 371 -6.25 28.21 2.08
CA ALA A 371 -5.14 27.77 1.25
C ALA A 371 -4.97 28.59 -0.05
N ASP A 372 -5.86 29.56 -0.31
CA ASP A 372 -5.94 30.34 -1.57
C ASP A 372 -6.04 29.43 -2.81
N GLN A 373 -6.77 28.32 -2.69
CA GLN A 373 -6.98 27.35 -3.77
C GLN A 373 -8.35 27.55 -4.42
N PRO A 374 -8.43 27.69 -5.77
CA PRO A 374 -9.70 27.81 -6.47
C PRO A 374 -10.47 26.48 -6.47
N ALA A 375 -11.76 26.53 -6.81
CA ALA A 375 -12.55 25.32 -7.01
C ALA A 375 -12.07 24.57 -8.26
N GLN A 376 -11.83 23.27 -8.13
CA GLN A 376 -11.22 22.43 -9.15
C GLN A 376 -11.85 21.05 -9.21
N ALA A 377 -11.79 20.43 -10.39
CA ALA A 377 -12.10 19.02 -10.56
C ALA A 377 -10.93 18.25 -11.16
N PHE A 378 -10.77 17.01 -10.71
CA PHE A 378 -9.72 16.09 -11.13
C PHE A 378 -10.38 14.84 -11.71
N LEU A 379 -10.21 14.61 -13.01
CA LEU A 379 -10.66 13.40 -13.68
C LEU A 379 -9.47 12.47 -13.90
N VAL A 380 -9.51 11.28 -13.31
CA VAL A 380 -8.48 10.25 -13.45
C VAL A 380 -9.01 9.09 -14.28
N GLY A 381 -8.28 8.70 -15.32
CA GLY A 381 -8.64 7.57 -16.18
C GLY A 381 -7.44 7.01 -16.93
N LEU A 382 -7.67 5.92 -17.64
CA LEU A 382 -6.64 5.28 -18.45
C LEU A 382 -6.42 6.05 -19.75
N GLU A 383 -5.19 6.50 -19.99
CA GLU A 383 -4.82 7.29 -21.18
C GLU A 383 -5.19 6.59 -22.49
N GLY A 384 -5.82 7.31 -23.41
CA GLY A 384 -6.33 6.81 -24.68
C GLY A 384 -7.84 7.03 -24.80
N GLU A 385 -8.49 6.26 -25.67
CA GLU A 385 -9.92 6.47 -26.00
C GLU A 385 -10.85 6.39 -24.78
N GLU A 386 -10.49 5.62 -23.75
CA GLU A 386 -11.27 5.52 -22.51
C GLU A 386 -11.31 6.86 -21.75
N LEU A 387 -10.14 7.47 -21.50
CA LEU A 387 -10.07 8.78 -20.86
C LEU A 387 -10.64 9.89 -21.75
N ASP A 388 -10.43 9.83 -23.07
CA ASP A 388 -10.99 10.83 -23.99
C ASP A 388 -12.52 10.83 -23.94
N ARG A 389 -13.15 9.64 -23.97
CA ARG A 389 -14.61 9.51 -23.78
C ARG A 389 -15.06 10.01 -22.41
N ALA A 390 -14.30 9.71 -21.35
CA ALA A 390 -14.64 10.17 -20.01
C ALA A 390 -14.58 11.71 -19.89
N ILE A 391 -13.59 12.34 -20.52
CA ILE A 391 -13.47 13.80 -20.61
C ILE A 391 -14.66 14.39 -21.37
N ASP A 392 -14.99 13.83 -22.54
CA ASP A 392 -16.10 14.31 -23.36
C ASP A 392 -17.43 14.26 -22.60
N VAL A 393 -17.72 13.15 -21.92
CA VAL A 393 -18.93 13.00 -21.09
C VAL A 393 -18.94 14.03 -19.96
N PHE A 394 -17.82 14.23 -19.26
CA PHE A 394 -17.76 15.19 -18.16
C PHE A 394 -17.97 16.63 -18.66
N VAL A 395 -17.33 17.01 -19.76
CA VAL A 395 -17.45 18.36 -20.35
C VAL A 395 -18.86 18.61 -20.87
N GLU A 396 -19.50 17.61 -21.48
CA GLU A 396 -20.90 17.68 -21.91
C GLU A 396 -21.84 17.85 -20.71
N ALA A 397 -21.69 17.01 -19.68
CA ALA A 397 -22.52 17.07 -18.47
C ALA A 397 -22.35 18.37 -17.69
N ALA A 398 -21.14 18.95 -17.68
CA ALA A 398 -20.83 20.19 -16.98
C ALA A 398 -21.37 21.46 -17.66
N ASP A 399 -21.83 21.39 -18.92
CA ASP A 399 -22.43 22.49 -19.70
C ASP A 399 -21.81 23.88 -19.42
N SER A 400 -20.52 24.03 -19.75
CA SER A 400 -19.68 25.24 -19.54
C SER A 400 -19.23 25.58 -18.11
N LEU A 401 -19.68 24.85 -17.08
CA LEU A 401 -19.24 25.08 -15.68
C LEU A 401 -17.83 24.58 -15.37
N ALA A 402 -17.29 23.70 -16.22
CA ALA A 402 -15.94 23.17 -16.12
C ALA A 402 -15.14 23.53 -17.37
N THR A 403 -13.96 24.11 -17.19
CA THR A 403 -13.02 24.38 -18.29
C THR A 403 -11.75 23.59 -18.06
N PRO A 404 -11.28 22.78 -19.05
CA PRO A 404 -10.02 22.08 -18.90
C PRO A 404 -8.89 23.09 -18.75
N VAL A 405 -8.01 22.87 -17.78
CA VAL A 405 -6.80 23.66 -17.63
C VAL A 405 -5.92 23.32 -18.82
N SER A 406 -5.84 24.23 -19.80
CA SER A 406 -5.12 23.97 -21.04
C SER A 406 -3.61 23.91 -20.79
N GLU A 407 -3.05 22.72 -20.93
CA GLU A 407 -1.61 22.50 -21.04
C GLU A 407 -1.33 22.00 -22.47
N GLU A 408 -0.27 22.49 -23.11
CA GLU A 408 0.17 21.94 -24.40
C GLU A 408 0.43 20.42 -24.24
N GLU A 409 0.05 19.57 -25.20
CA GLU A 409 0.21 18.11 -25.09
C GLU A 409 1.66 17.68 -24.76
N ASP A 410 2.64 18.40 -25.31
CA ASP A 410 4.08 18.20 -25.05
C ASP A 410 4.54 18.73 -23.67
N ALA A 411 3.67 19.41 -22.92
CA ALA A 411 3.96 20.08 -21.66
C ALA A 411 3.24 19.47 -20.44
N ARG A 412 2.44 18.41 -20.60
CA ARG A 412 1.78 17.74 -19.46
C ARG A 412 2.84 17.22 -18.48
N PRO A 413 2.86 17.69 -17.22
CA PRO A 413 3.90 17.35 -16.28
C PRO A 413 3.82 15.87 -15.87
N GLU A 414 4.95 15.27 -15.54
CA GLU A 414 4.99 13.90 -14.99
C GLU A 414 4.18 13.77 -13.69
N THR A 415 3.92 14.87 -13.00
CA THR A 415 3.06 14.95 -11.80
C THR A 415 1.60 14.56 -12.07
N ASP A 416 1.18 14.46 -13.34
CA ASP A 416 -0.18 14.08 -13.72
C ASP A 416 -0.33 12.57 -13.94
N LEU A 417 0.76 11.82 -13.84
CA LEU A 417 0.74 10.37 -13.82
C LEU A 417 0.36 9.89 -12.43
N THR A 418 -0.77 9.18 -12.37
CA THR A 418 -1.32 8.65 -11.11
C THR A 418 -1.09 7.15 -10.95
N GLY A 419 -0.57 6.50 -12.00
CA GLY A 419 -0.25 5.08 -12.04
C GLY A 419 -0.12 4.58 -13.46
N HIS A 420 -0.02 3.27 -13.63
CA HIS A 420 -0.02 2.59 -14.92
C HIS A 420 -0.60 1.19 -14.80
N VAL A 421 -0.98 0.62 -15.93
CA VAL A 421 -1.47 -0.75 -16.06
C VAL A 421 -0.56 -1.48 -17.03
N SER A 422 0.01 -2.62 -16.62
CA SER A 422 0.89 -3.39 -17.50
C SER A 422 0.10 -4.03 -18.66
N PRO A 423 0.74 -4.30 -19.82
CA PRO A 423 0.08 -4.93 -20.97
C PRO A 423 -0.57 -6.28 -20.62
N GLU A 424 0.04 -7.06 -19.73
CA GLU A 424 -0.47 -8.35 -19.26
C GLU A 424 -1.71 -8.23 -18.36
N GLU A 425 -1.84 -7.11 -17.63
CA GLU A 425 -2.99 -6.84 -16.74
C GLU A 425 -4.14 -6.15 -17.47
N LEU A 426 -3.85 -5.48 -18.59
CA LEU A 426 -4.83 -4.70 -19.33
C LEU A 426 -6.08 -5.53 -19.73
N PRO A 427 -5.97 -6.76 -20.27
CA PRO A 427 -7.14 -7.60 -20.58
C PRO A 427 -7.88 -8.11 -19.35
N LEU A 428 -7.19 -8.19 -18.21
CA LEU A 428 -7.74 -8.70 -16.94
C LEU A 428 -8.57 -7.63 -16.24
N ARG A 429 -8.29 -6.34 -16.49
CA ARG A 429 -9.00 -5.22 -15.87
C ARG A 429 -10.51 -5.31 -16.13
N TRP A 430 -11.27 -5.13 -15.07
CA TRP A 430 -12.71 -4.90 -15.13
C TRP A 430 -13.10 -4.02 -13.94
N SER A 431 -13.83 -2.95 -14.23
CA SER A 431 -14.25 -1.97 -13.23
C SER A 431 -15.73 -1.69 -13.46
N GLY A 432 -16.57 -2.70 -13.25
CA GLY A 432 -18.02 -2.56 -13.36
C GLY A 432 -18.59 -1.64 -12.28
N TYR A 433 -19.56 -0.82 -12.65
CA TYR A 433 -20.33 0.00 -11.73
C TYR A 433 -21.67 -0.67 -11.45
N VAL A 434 -21.95 -0.93 -10.17
CA VAL A 434 -23.25 -1.44 -9.70
C VAL A 434 -23.86 -0.39 -8.78
N PRO A 435 -25.01 0.21 -9.14
CA PRO A 435 -25.65 1.24 -8.35
C PRO A 435 -26.25 0.65 -7.06
N ARG A 436 -26.55 1.50 -6.08
CA ARG A 436 -27.05 1.08 -4.77
C ARG A 436 -28.45 0.46 -4.83
N GLU A 437 -29.23 0.86 -5.83
CA GLU A 437 -30.57 0.37 -6.10
C GLU A 437 -30.56 -1.05 -6.70
N ALA A 438 -29.42 -1.49 -7.25
CA ALA A 438 -29.29 -2.85 -7.74
C ALA A 438 -29.25 -3.83 -6.56
N PRO A 439 -29.89 -5.01 -6.69
CA PRO A 439 -29.76 -6.07 -5.70
C PRO A 439 -28.29 -6.42 -5.49
N THR A 440 -27.87 -6.60 -4.24
CA THR A 440 -26.45 -6.83 -3.90
C THR A 440 -25.91 -8.13 -4.50
N THR A 441 -26.78 -9.11 -4.77
CA THR A 441 -26.45 -10.33 -5.55
C THR A 441 -25.87 -10.03 -6.93
N VAL A 442 -26.25 -8.91 -7.57
CA VAL A 442 -25.77 -8.56 -8.92
C VAL A 442 -24.27 -8.26 -8.90
N ALA A 443 -23.79 -7.47 -7.94
CA ALA A 443 -22.37 -7.15 -7.80
C ALA A 443 -21.53 -8.41 -7.58
N ARG A 444 -21.98 -9.28 -6.67
CA ARG A 444 -21.31 -10.56 -6.40
C ARG A 444 -21.31 -11.49 -7.62
N ARG A 445 -22.48 -11.74 -8.22
CA ARG A 445 -22.62 -12.63 -9.39
C ARG A 445 -21.75 -12.16 -10.56
N THR A 446 -21.80 -10.87 -10.89
CA THR A 446 -21.03 -10.34 -12.03
C THR A 446 -19.52 -10.34 -11.76
N ALA A 447 -19.10 -10.15 -10.49
CA ALA A 447 -17.71 -10.35 -10.10
C ALA A 447 -17.27 -11.82 -10.19
N GLU A 448 -18.12 -12.77 -9.76
CA GLU A 448 -17.86 -14.22 -9.89
C GLU A 448 -17.76 -14.63 -11.37
N GLU A 449 -18.73 -14.22 -12.21
CA GLU A 449 -18.72 -14.44 -13.66
C GLU A 449 -17.45 -13.88 -14.30
N ARG A 450 -17.05 -12.66 -13.90
CA ARG A 450 -15.82 -12.02 -14.40
C ARG A 450 -14.58 -12.82 -14.02
N TRP A 451 -14.46 -13.26 -12.77
CA TRP A 451 -13.32 -14.08 -12.35
C TRP A 451 -13.29 -15.42 -13.07
N GLN A 452 -14.44 -16.04 -13.30
CA GLN A 452 -14.52 -17.25 -14.11
C GLN A 452 -14.02 -17.02 -15.54
N GLN A 453 -14.41 -15.92 -16.20
CA GLN A 453 -13.85 -15.56 -17.52
C GLN A 453 -12.34 -15.32 -17.45
N VAL A 454 -11.87 -14.59 -16.44
CA VAL A 454 -10.45 -14.26 -16.27
C VAL A 454 -9.59 -15.52 -16.12
N VAL A 455 -9.99 -16.43 -15.23
CA VAL A 455 -9.27 -17.67 -14.91
C VAL A 455 -9.36 -18.69 -16.04
N ASN A 456 -10.54 -18.84 -16.65
CA ASN A 456 -10.76 -19.91 -17.62
C ASN A 456 -10.40 -19.54 -19.05
N GLU A 457 -10.52 -18.26 -19.42
CA GLU A 457 -10.46 -17.82 -20.81
C GLU A 457 -9.43 -16.72 -21.04
N ILE A 458 -9.45 -15.63 -20.25
CA ILE A 458 -8.66 -14.44 -20.57
C ILE A 458 -7.18 -14.64 -20.23
N TRP A 459 -6.84 -14.84 -18.95
CA TRP A 459 -5.45 -14.99 -18.52
C TRP A 459 -4.71 -16.13 -19.24
N PRO A 460 -5.30 -17.34 -19.41
CA PRO A 460 -4.65 -18.43 -20.14
C PRO A 460 -4.29 -18.08 -21.60
N ASN A 461 -4.99 -17.13 -22.21
CA ASN A 461 -4.80 -16.70 -23.60
C ASN A 461 -4.17 -15.30 -23.72
N THR A 462 -3.82 -14.66 -22.61
CA THR A 462 -3.09 -13.38 -22.63
C THR A 462 -1.60 -13.65 -22.84
N SER A 463 -1.01 -12.99 -23.85
CA SER A 463 0.43 -13.04 -24.12
C SER A 463 1.22 -12.45 -22.95
N CYS A 464 2.36 -13.06 -22.60
CA CYS A 464 3.23 -12.59 -21.52
C CYS A 464 4.67 -12.45 -22.01
N SER A 465 5.30 -11.29 -21.77
CA SER A 465 6.69 -11.05 -22.18
C SER A 465 7.68 -12.07 -21.58
N ALA A 466 7.44 -12.49 -20.34
CA ALA A 466 8.29 -13.47 -19.66
C ALA A 466 8.25 -14.87 -20.31
N LEU A 467 7.21 -15.16 -21.09
CA LEU A 467 7.06 -16.39 -21.86
C LEU A 467 7.48 -16.22 -23.33
N GLY A 468 8.21 -15.14 -23.66
CA GLY A 468 8.60 -14.82 -25.02
C GLY A 468 7.39 -14.49 -25.91
N ASP A 469 6.45 -13.71 -25.38
CA ASP A 469 5.20 -13.28 -26.01
C ASP A 469 4.22 -14.44 -26.33
N ARG A 470 4.45 -15.63 -25.77
CA ARG A 470 3.50 -16.75 -25.78
C ARG A 470 2.47 -16.58 -24.67
N THR A 471 1.34 -17.27 -24.80
CA THR A 471 0.33 -17.36 -23.73
C THR A 471 0.71 -18.45 -22.70
N PRO A 472 0.18 -18.40 -21.46
CA PRO A 472 0.32 -19.48 -20.50
C PRO A 472 -0.10 -20.85 -21.06
N LEU A 473 -1.18 -20.89 -21.85
CA LEU A 473 -1.66 -22.12 -22.47
C LEU A 473 -0.69 -22.67 -23.52
N GLU A 474 -0.08 -21.78 -24.32
CA GLU A 474 0.92 -22.16 -25.31
C GLU A 474 2.22 -22.64 -24.66
N ALA A 475 2.61 -22.06 -23.52
CA ALA A 475 3.81 -22.42 -22.77
C ALA A 475 3.66 -23.70 -21.93
N ALA A 476 2.42 -24.16 -21.67
CA ALA A 476 2.14 -25.34 -20.88
C ALA A 476 2.84 -26.60 -21.44
N GLY A 477 3.51 -27.35 -20.58
CA GLY A 477 4.27 -28.55 -20.95
C GLY A 477 5.62 -28.31 -21.65
N ASP A 478 6.02 -27.06 -21.87
CA ASP A 478 7.36 -26.72 -22.37
C ASP A 478 8.36 -26.58 -21.22
N GLU A 479 9.27 -27.55 -21.09
CA GLU A 479 10.30 -27.56 -20.06
C GLU A 479 11.19 -26.29 -20.07
N SER A 480 11.39 -25.66 -21.24
CA SER A 480 12.20 -24.44 -21.33
C SER A 480 11.50 -23.20 -20.76
N SER A 481 10.17 -23.22 -20.67
CA SER A 481 9.35 -22.12 -20.13
C SER A 481 8.79 -22.43 -18.74
N LYS A 482 9.06 -23.61 -18.18
CA LYS A 482 8.44 -24.11 -16.95
C LYS A 482 8.63 -23.18 -15.75
N VAL A 483 9.85 -22.64 -15.57
CA VAL A 483 10.15 -21.66 -14.51
C VAL A 483 9.38 -20.35 -14.72
N ALA A 484 9.41 -19.80 -15.94
CA ALA A 484 8.72 -18.57 -16.28
C ALA A 484 7.19 -18.69 -16.17
N LEU A 485 6.63 -19.85 -16.53
CA LEU A 485 5.20 -20.14 -16.43
C LEU A 485 4.76 -20.32 -14.96
N ALA A 486 5.54 -21.03 -14.16
CA ALA A 486 5.28 -21.15 -12.73
C ALA A 486 5.34 -19.79 -12.01
N ALA A 487 6.31 -18.95 -12.38
CA ALA A 487 6.39 -17.58 -11.89
C ALA A 487 5.18 -16.74 -12.35
N ALA A 488 4.77 -16.85 -13.62
CA ALA A 488 3.59 -16.14 -14.14
C ALA A 488 2.30 -16.51 -13.39
N LEU A 489 2.15 -17.78 -12.98
CA LEU A 489 1.03 -18.21 -12.13
C LEU A 489 1.05 -17.56 -10.75
N ILE A 490 2.22 -17.44 -10.10
CA ILE A 490 2.35 -16.73 -8.82
C ILE A 490 2.07 -15.23 -8.98
N VAL A 491 2.50 -14.63 -10.09
CA VAL A 491 2.21 -13.22 -10.38
C VAL A 491 0.70 -13.02 -10.62
N PHE A 492 0.02 -13.99 -11.25
CA PHE A 492 -1.43 -13.98 -11.41
C PHE A 492 -2.16 -14.15 -10.07
N ASP A 493 -1.67 -15.01 -9.19
CA ASP A 493 -2.13 -15.14 -7.80
C ASP A 493 -1.99 -13.81 -7.04
N ALA A 494 -0.85 -13.13 -7.17
CA ALA A 494 -0.66 -11.81 -6.56
C ALA A 494 -1.62 -10.76 -7.15
N TYR A 495 -1.89 -10.78 -8.46
CA TYR A 495 -2.90 -9.91 -9.08
C TYR A 495 -4.31 -10.18 -8.53
N ALA A 496 -4.66 -11.45 -8.30
CA ALA A 496 -5.94 -11.85 -7.71
C ALA A 496 -6.06 -11.44 -6.23
N ASP A 497 -5.01 -11.65 -5.43
CA ASP A 497 -4.97 -11.29 -4.00
C ASP A 497 -5.15 -9.78 -3.79
N THR A 498 -4.54 -8.94 -4.63
CA THR A 498 -4.74 -7.46 -4.55
C THR A 498 -6.19 -7.03 -4.79
N ARG A 499 -7.03 -7.93 -5.32
CA ARG A 499 -8.46 -7.76 -5.57
C ARG A 499 -9.31 -8.67 -4.67
N ASN A 500 -8.72 -9.19 -3.59
CA ASN A 500 -9.32 -10.10 -2.62
C ASN A 500 -9.84 -11.41 -3.20
N TYR A 501 -9.42 -11.83 -4.39
CA TYR A 501 -9.86 -13.10 -4.98
C TYR A 501 -8.86 -14.22 -4.69
N MET A 502 -9.35 -15.39 -4.27
CA MET A 502 -8.52 -16.54 -3.94
C MET A 502 -8.57 -17.59 -5.06
N LEU A 503 -7.50 -17.65 -5.86
CA LEU A 503 -7.35 -18.63 -6.93
C LEU A 503 -7.25 -20.07 -6.38
N ASP A 504 -7.78 -21.03 -7.15
CA ASP A 504 -7.47 -22.44 -6.99
C ASP A 504 -6.15 -22.75 -7.71
N LEU A 505 -5.04 -22.62 -6.98
CA LEU A 505 -3.71 -22.83 -7.55
C LEU A 505 -3.44 -24.29 -7.89
N ASP A 506 -4.09 -25.24 -7.22
CA ASP A 506 -3.85 -26.66 -7.48
C ASP A 506 -4.50 -27.10 -8.80
N ASP A 507 -5.74 -26.65 -9.06
CA ASP A 507 -6.40 -26.83 -10.37
C ASP A 507 -5.59 -26.15 -11.49
N LEU A 508 -5.13 -24.91 -11.27
CA LEU A 508 -4.33 -24.19 -12.27
C LEU A 508 -2.99 -24.88 -12.52
N ARG A 509 -2.30 -25.38 -11.49
CA ARG A 509 -1.05 -26.14 -11.66
C ARG A 509 -1.26 -27.40 -12.48
N GLU A 510 -2.32 -28.16 -12.19
CA GLU A 510 -2.67 -29.35 -12.98
C GLU A 510 -2.94 -28.98 -14.44
N ARG A 511 -3.74 -27.93 -14.68
CA ARG A 511 -4.09 -27.45 -16.01
C ARG A 511 -2.88 -27.02 -16.84
N PHE A 512 -1.91 -26.34 -16.22
CA PHE A 512 -0.72 -25.82 -16.91
C PHE A 512 0.50 -26.77 -16.82
N GLN A 513 0.34 -27.95 -16.23
CA GLN A 513 1.39 -28.96 -16.06
C GLN A 513 2.60 -28.43 -15.28
N ILE A 514 2.32 -27.66 -14.22
CA ILE A 514 3.31 -27.11 -13.31
C ILE A 514 3.36 -28.01 -12.06
N ASP A 515 4.55 -28.43 -11.67
CA ASP A 515 4.70 -29.25 -10.46
C ASP A 515 4.36 -28.42 -9.20
N PRO A 516 3.72 -29.03 -8.18
CA PRO A 516 3.52 -28.37 -6.91
C PRO A 516 4.87 -28.02 -6.27
N PRO A 517 4.97 -26.86 -5.59
CA PRO A 517 6.24 -26.42 -5.03
C PRO A 517 6.72 -27.37 -3.93
N GLN A 518 8.03 -27.57 -3.85
CA GLN A 518 8.62 -28.43 -2.83
C GLN A 518 8.52 -27.75 -1.45
N PRO A 519 7.98 -28.44 -0.44
CA PRO A 519 7.88 -27.87 0.90
C PRO A 519 9.25 -27.57 1.52
N ILE A 520 9.31 -26.49 2.29
CA ILE A 520 10.52 -26.10 3.02
C ILE A 520 10.54 -26.82 4.36
N GLU A 521 11.66 -27.48 4.66
CA GLU A 521 11.90 -28.08 5.96
C GLU A 521 12.13 -26.99 7.02
N ILE A 522 11.36 -27.01 8.09
CA ILE A 522 11.48 -26.07 9.21
C ILE A 522 12.08 -26.78 10.42
N SER A 523 13.29 -26.36 10.80
CA SER A 523 13.95 -26.79 12.03
C SER A 523 13.54 -25.90 13.21
N GLY A 524 13.80 -26.36 14.45
CA GLY A 524 13.47 -25.59 15.67
C GLY A 524 14.21 -24.25 15.82
N ASP A 525 15.33 -24.06 15.12
CA ASP A 525 16.12 -22.82 15.07
C ASP A 525 15.80 -21.94 13.85
N THR A 526 14.91 -22.39 12.96
CA THR A 526 14.52 -21.60 11.79
C THR A 526 13.73 -20.37 12.22
N ASN A 527 14.23 -19.19 11.90
CA ASN A 527 13.50 -17.94 12.11
C ASN A 527 12.46 -17.74 11.01
N LEU A 528 11.18 -18.02 11.31
CA LEU A 528 10.12 -17.84 10.33
C LEU A 528 10.00 -16.41 9.81
N ASN A 529 10.49 -15.38 10.51
CA ASN A 529 10.44 -13.99 10.03
C ASN A 529 11.48 -13.68 8.93
N SER A 530 12.47 -14.54 8.71
CA SER A 530 13.49 -14.33 7.66
C SER A 530 13.10 -14.92 6.29
N LEU A 531 12.05 -15.75 6.25
CA LEU A 531 11.53 -16.32 5.00
C LEU A 531 10.82 -15.26 4.16
N THR A 532 10.85 -15.33 2.84
CA THR A 532 9.97 -14.52 1.97
C THR A 532 8.51 -15.00 2.10
N ILE A 533 7.54 -14.23 1.59
CA ILE A 533 6.14 -14.71 1.58
C ILE A 533 5.97 -15.93 0.65
N THR A 534 6.67 -15.96 -0.49
CA THR A 534 6.65 -17.12 -1.40
C THR A 534 7.23 -18.37 -0.73
N GLN A 535 8.26 -18.23 0.10
CA GLN A 535 8.80 -19.32 0.92
C GLN A 535 7.81 -19.75 2.02
N ILE A 536 7.10 -18.82 2.64
CA ILE A 536 6.08 -19.16 3.65
C ILE A 536 4.97 -20.05 3.05
N HIS A 537 4.57 -19.82 1.80
CA HIS A 537 3.61 -20.68 1.11
C HIS A 537 4.05 -22.14 0.97
N ARG A 538 5.34 -22.42 1.17
CA ARG A 538 5.92 -23.76 1.11
C ARG A 538 6.13 -24.36 2.51
N VAL A 539 5.80 -23.62 3.58
CA VAL A 539 5.89 -24.11 4.96
C VAL A 539 4.68 -25.00 5.26
N ARG A 540 4.95 -26.22 5.71
CA ARG A 540 3.89 -27.13 6.20
C ARG A 540 3.48 -26.73 7.61
N ALA A 541 2.40 -25.96 7.74
CA ALA A 541 1.87 -25.55 9.04
C ALA A 541 1.65 -26.76 9.99
N ALA A 542 1.21 -27.90 9.44
CA ALA A 542 1.01 -29.16 10.16
C ALA A 542 2.28 -29.77 10.80
N GLU A 543 3.48 -29.35 10.39
CA GLU A 543 4.75 -29.84 10.95
C GLU A 543 5.38 -28.87 11.96
N LEU A 544 4.81 -27.67 12.14
CA LEU A 544 5.34 -26.64 13.04
C LEU A 544 5.10 -26.95 14.51
N THR A 545 5.99 -26.48 15.38
CA THR A 545 5.70 -26.41 16.83
C THR A 545 4.63 -25.37 17.13
N ARG A 546 4.06 -25.42 18.34
CA ARG A 546 3.07 -24.43 18.79
C ARG A 546 3.59 -22.99 18.69
N GLU A 547 4.81 -22.74 19.14
CA GLU A 547 5.43 -21.41 19.10
C GLU A 547 5.65 -20.93 17.67
N GLN A 548 6.04 -21.84 16.78
CA GLN A 548 6.24 -21.55 15.36
C GLN A 548 4.91 -21.26 14.65
N LEU A 549 3.83 -22.00 14.97
CA LEU A 549 2.52 -21.76 14.39
C LEU A 549 1.92 -20.44 14.90
N ASP A 550 2.06 -20.09 16.19
CA ASP A 550 1.67 -18.76 16.71
C ASP A 550 2.46 -17.62 16.04
N GLN A 551 3.76 -17.82 15.79
CA GLN A 551 4.57 -16.86 15.03
C GLN A 551 4.07 -16.74 13.58
N LEU A 552 3.75 -17.85 12.94
CA LEU A 552 3.23 -17.87 11.57
C LEU A 552 1.87 -17.14 11.51
N MET A 553 0.92 -17.45 12.39
CA MET A 553 -0.40 -16.80 12.46
C MET A 553 -0.31 -15.26 12.58
N LYS A 554 0.60 -14.75 13.42
CA LYS A 554 0.82 -13.30 13.54
C LYS A 554 1.35 -12.70 12.25
N ARG A 555 2.28 -13.40 11.61
CA ARG A 555 2.89 -12.96 10.36
C ARG A 555 1.89 -12.97 9.21
N THR A 556 1.06 -14.00 9.07
CA THR A 556 0.04 -14.08 8.02
C THR A 556 -1.02 -12.99 8.17
N THR A 557 -1.44 -12.71 9.41
CA THR A 557 -2.41 -11.65 9.72
C THR A 557 -1.85 -10.27 9.36
N LEU A 558 -0.57 -10.02 9.63
CA LEU A 558 0.11 -8.75 9.28
C LEU A 558 0.20 -8.56 7.77
N VAL A 559 0.51 -9.62 7.03
CA VAL A 559 0.64 -9.59 5.57
C VAL A 559 -0.72 -9.58 4.87
N ARG A 560 -1.85 -9.85 5.55
CA ARG A 560 -3.19 -9.76 4.93
C ARG A 560 -3.33 -10.54 3.61
N HIS A 561 -2.59 -11.64 3.43
CA HIS A 561 -2.70 -12.48 2.24
C HIS A 561 -3.80 -13.52 2.43
N SER A 562 -4.86 -13.46 1.63
CA SER A 562 -6.12 -14.16 1.90
C SER A 562 -5.95 -15.67 1.99
N ARG A 563 -5.28 -16.28 1.00
CA ARG A 563 -5.05 -17.72 0.93
C ARG A 563 -4.17 -18.24 2.06
N LEU A 564 -3.15 -17.48 2.42
CA LEU A 564 -2.22 -17.88 3.48
C LEU A 564 -2.89 -17.79 4.86
N ILE A 565 -3.73 -16.77 5.08
CA ILE A 565 -4.57 -16.68 6.28
C ILE A 565 -5.51 -17.88 6.33
N TYR A 566 -6.22 -18.19 5.24
CA TYR A 566 -7.14 -19.32 5.19
C TYR A 566 -6.46 -20.65 5.56
N GLU A 567 -5.35 -21.00 4.90
CA GLU A 567 -4.60 -22.24 5.15
C GLU A 567 -4.10 -22.34 6.61
N VAL A 568 -3.48 -21.27 7.12
CA VAL A 568 -2.88 -21.28 8.47
C VAL A 568 -3.95 -21.27 9.57
N MET A 569 -5.05 -20.55 9.39
CA MET A 569 -6.15 -20.49 10.36
C MET A 569 -6.91 -21.82 10.42
N GLN A 570 -7.05 -22.53 9.30
CA GLN A 570 -7.62 -23.89 9.30
C GLN A 570 -6.77 -24.87 10.11
N GLU A 571 -5.44 -24.86 9.92
CA GLU A 571 -4.54 -25.72 10.69
C GLU A 571 -4.59 -25.38 12.19
N ALA A 572 -4.55 -24.09 12.55
CA ALA A 572 -4.65 -23.64 13.94
C ALA A 572 -5.98 -24.08 14.61
N LEU A 573 -7.08 -24.12 13.85
CA LEU A 573 -8.38 -24.58 14.35
C LEU A 573 -8.42 -26.11 14.56
N ALA A 574 -7.77 -26.86 13.66
CA ALA A 574 -7.66 -28.31 13.71
C ALA A 574 -6.85 -28.78 14.93
N ARG A 575 -5.86 -28.00 15.37
CA ARG A 575 -5.08 -28.25 16.58
C ARG A 575 -5.80 -27.74 17.82
N SER A 576 -6.64 -28.59 18.42
CA SER A 576 -7.45 -28.22 19.60
C SER A 576 -6.66 -27.66 20.79
N GLU A 577 -5.39 -28.05 20.94
CA GLU A 577 -4.48 -27.60 22.02
C GLU A 577 -3.88 -26.19 21.81
N GLU A 578 -3.93 -25.67 20.58
CA GLU A 578 -3.37 -24.35 20.25
C GLU A 578 -4.40 -23.23 20.41
N SER A 579 -5.67 -23.60 20.44
CA SER A 579 -6.83 -22.72 20.57
C SER A 579 -7.66 -23.08 21.82
N ASP A 580 -7.00 -23.44 22.91
CA ASP A 580 -7.61 -23.86 24.19
C ASP A 580 -8.65 -22.84 24.74
N LYS A 581 -8.52 -21.57 24.35
CA LYS A 581 -9.47 -20.52 24.69
C LYS A 581 -10.52 -20.39 23.60
N TRP A 582 -11.79 -20.57 23.96
CA TRP A 582 -12.89 -20.48 23.01
C TRP A 582 -12.93 -19.13 22.27
N GLN A 583 -12.51 -18.02 22.88
CA GLN A 583 -12.43 -16.71 22.22
C GLN A 583 -11.42 -16.68 21.07
N GLN A 584 -10.30 -17.40 21.22
CA GLN A 584 -9.31 -17.53 20.14
C GLN A 584 -9.88 -18.38 19.00
N ARG A 585 -10.59 -19.47 19.30
CA ARG A 585 -11.30 -20.26 18.29
C ARG A 585 -12.35 -19.43 17.56
N GLU A 586 -13.14 -18.65 18.29
CA GLU A 586 -14.15 -17.76 17.73
C GLU A 586 -13.51 -16.73 16.79
N GLN A 587 -12.41 -16.10 17.21
CA GLN A 587 -11.67 -15.15 16.38
C GLN A 587 -11.14 -15.80 15.10
N ILE A 588 -10.57 -17.02 15.18
CA ILE A 588 -10.09 -17.78 14.02
C ILE A 588 -11.24 -18.05 13.05
N ILE A 589 -12.40 -18.51 13.55
CA ILE A 589 -13.58 -18.77 12.73
C ILE A 589 -14.10 -17.47 12.09
N ALA A 590 -14.09 -16.35 12.81
CA ALA A 590 -14.50 -15.05 12.29
C ALA A 590 -13.57 -14.56 11.18
N THR A 591 -12.26 -14.76 11.34
CA THR A 591 -11.27 -14.48 10.30
C THR A 591 -11.48 -15.36 9.07
N LEU A 592 -11.75 -16.65 9.24
CA LEU A 592 -12.04 -17.56 8.13
C LEU A 592 -13.31 -17.14 7.36
N ALA A 593 -14.39 -16.79 8.08
CA ALA A 593 -15.60 -16.27 7.46
C ALA A 593 -15.33 -14.97 6.67
N GLY A 594 -14.60 -14.02 7.26
CA GLY A 594 -14.25 -12.76 6.59
C GLY A 594 -13.43 -12.97 5.31
N VAL A 595 -12.42 -13.82 5.36
CA VAL A 595 -11.59 -14.15 4.17
C VAL A 595 -12.42 -14.82 3.08
N CYS A 596 -13.28 -15.78 3.42
CA CYS A 596 -14.16 -16.43 2.45
C CYS A 596 -15.15 -15.45 1.82
N GLY A 597 -15.73 -14.56 2.64
CA GLY A 597 -16.69 -13.56 2.19
C GLY A 597 -16.07 -12.62 1.17
N ASN A 598 -14.89 -12.08 1.50
CA ASN A 598 -14.14 -11.19 0.60
C ASN A 598 -13.71 -11.90 -0.70
N ALA A 599 -13.44 -13.20 -0.64
CA ALA A 599 -13.03 -14.02 -1.78
C ALA A 599 -14.19 -14.59 -2.62
N LEU A 600 -15.41 -14.08 -2.45
CA LEU A 600 -16.61 -14.52 -3.18
C LEU A 600 -16.95 -16.01 -2.95
N ARG A 601 -16.54 -16.58 -1.80
CA ARG A 601 -16.85 -17.97 -1.41
C ARG A 601 -18.05 -17.97 -0.49
N HIS A 602 -19.21 -17.63 -1.04
CA HIS A 602 -20.43 -17.38 -0.26
C HIS A 602 -20.86 -18.59 0.58
N GLU A 603 -20.91 -19.80 -0.02
CA GLU A 603 -21.31 -21.02 0.68
C GLU A 603 -20.35 -21.37 1.83
N GLU A 604 -19.03 -21.34 1.59
CA GLU A 604 -18.02 -21.56 2.64
C GLU A 604 -18.14 -20.53 3.77
N THR A 605 -18.46 -19.28 3.45
CA THR A 605 -18.68 -18.23 4.47
C THR A 605 -19.84 -18.60 5.40
N LEU A 606 -20.96 -19.05 4.84
CA LEU A 606 -22.11 -19.51 5.64
C LEU A 606 -21.76 -20.72 6.51
N GLU A 607 -20.93 -21.65 6.01
CA GLU A 607 -20.44 -22.79 6.81
C GLU A 607 -19.58 -22.33 7.99
N TRP A 608 -18.68 -21.36 7.81
CA TRP A 608 -17.88 -20.81 8.90
C TRP A 608 -18.74 -20.06 9.92
N ILE A 609 -19.72 -19.29 9.47
CA ILE A 609 -20.68 -18.60 10.35
C ILE A 609 -21.47 -19.62 11.18
N ALA A 610 -21.92 -20.72 10.57
CA ALA A 610 -22.61 -21.79 11.29
C ALA A 610 -21.72 -22.42 12.38
N LYS A 611 -20.44 -22.72 12.07
CA LYS A 611 -19.46 -23.23 13.05
C LYS A 611 -19.22 -22.24 14.20
N GLY A 612 -19.16 -20.93 13.90
CA GLY A 612 -18.99 -19.88 14.89
C GLY A 612 -20.19 -19.80 15.84
N ARG A 613 -21.40 -19.88 15.28
CA ARG A 613 -22.65 -19.92 16.03
C ARG A 613 -22.71 -21.14 16.96
N GLU A 614 -22.40 -22.34 16.46
CA GLU A 614 -22.34 -23.57 17.28
C GLU A 614 -21.35 -23.45 18.44
N LEU A 615 -20.18 -22.85 18.21
CA LEU A 615 -19.18 -22.60 19.25
C LEU A 615 -19.70 -21.63 20.33
N ALA A 616 -20.37 -20.56 19.90
CA ALA A 616 -20.96 -19.56 20.80
C ALA A 616 -22.10 -20.14 21.65
N GLU A 617 -22.96 -20.98 21.06
CA GLU A 617 -24.07 -21.66 21.74
C GLU A 617 -23.61 -22.57 22.89
N ALA A 618 -22.40 -23.12 22.81
CA ALA A 618 -21.83 -23.99 23.83
C ALA A 618 -21.33 -23.25 25.10
N GLN A 619 -21.35 -21.91 25.13
CA GLN A 619 -20.81 -21.11 26.25
C GLN A 619 -21.85 -20.82 27.36
N GLU A 620 -21.39 -20.47 28.56
CA GLU A 620 -22.27 -20.20 29.73
C GLU A 620 -23.16 -18.95 29.55
N HIS A 621 -22.81 -18.04 28.62
CA HIS A 621 -23.58 -16.83 28.30
C HIS A 621 -23.61 -16.56 26.78
N PRO A 622 -24.35 -17.38 26.00
CA PRO A 622 -24.22 -17.40 24.55
C PRO A 622 -24.91 -16.22 23.86
N PHE A 623 -25.77 -15.46 24.57
CA PHE A 623 -26.70 -14.51 23.95
C PHE A 623 -26.04 -13.47 23.03
N GLU A 624 -25.01 -12.77 23.50
CA GLU A 624 -24.32 -11.72 22.74
C GLU A 624 -23.57 -12.31 21.54
N HIS A 625 -22.75 -13.33 21.77
CA HIS A 625 -21.94 -13.99 20.73
C HIS A 625 -22.81 -14.64 19.63
N VAL A 626 -23.88 -15.36 20.02
CA VAL A 626 -24.81 -15.95 19.04
C VAL A 626 -25.54 -14.87 18.25
N LEU A 627 -25.89 -13.74 18.87
CA LEU A 627 -26.46 -12.59 18.15
C LEU A 627 -25.46 -12.06 17.13
N GLU A 628 -24.19 -11.85 17.49
CA GLU A 628 -23.17 -11.40 16.54
C GLU A 628 -23.04 -12.32 15.32
N TRP A 629 -23.02 -13.65 15.53
CA TRP A 629 -23.00 -14.63 14.44
C TRP A 629 -24.25 -14.58 13.56
N LYS A 630 -25.44 -14.40 14.15
CA LYS A 630 -26.69 -14.23 13.39
C LYS A 630 -26.71 -12.92 12.61
N MET A 631 -26.12 -11.85 13.13
CA MET A 631 -25.98 -10.60 12.40
C MET A 631 -25.03 -10.74 11.20
N ARG A 632 -23.92 -11.49 11.35
CA ARG A 632 -23.02 -11.84 10.21
C ARG A 632 -23.73 -12.71 9.17
N GLU A 633 -24.57 -13.65 9.61
CA GLU A 633 -25.40 -14.45 8.70
C GLU A 633 -26.40 -13.57 7.94
N LEU A 634 -27.05 -12.64 8.65
CA LEU A 634 -28.01 -11.72 8.05
C LEU A 634 -27.38 -10.85 6.97
N THR A 635 -26.16 -10.33 7.19
CA THR A 635 -25.48 -9.50 6.20
C THR A 635 -25.23 -10.22 4.88
N LEU A 636 -25.14 -11.55 4.88
CA LEU A 636 -24.99 -12.36 3.67
C LEU A 636 -26.33 -12.77 3.07
N ARG A 637 -27.23 -13.31 3.89
CA ARG A 637 -28.51 -13.82 3.39
C ARG A 637 -29.41 -12.73 2.86
N ILE A 638 -29.32 -11.52 3.43
CA ILE A 638 -30.13 -10.41 2.95
C ILE A 638 -29.73 -9.94 1.55
N GLU A 639 -28.59 -10.41 1.03
CA GLU A 639 -28.22 -10.14 -0.35
C GLU A 639 -29.15 -10.84 -1.36
N ASP A 640 -29.74 -11.95 -0.95
CA ASP A 640 -30.68 -12.74 -1.75
C ASP A 640 -32.07 -12.73 -1.08
N PRO A 641 -32.98 -11.84 -1.51
CA PRO A 641 -34.34 -11.77 -0.99
C PRO A 641 -35.14 -13.08 -1.13
N ASP A 642 -34.74 -13.97 -2.04
CA ASP A 642 -35.39 -15.26 -2.27
C ASP A 642 -34.78 -16.40 -1.41
N ASP A 643 -33.79 -16.13 -0.55
CA ASP A 643 -33.22 -17.12 0.36
C ASP A 643 -34.26 -17.60 1.37
N LEU A 644 -34.63 -18.88 1.26
CA LEU A 644 -35.62 -19.55 2.12
C LEU A 644 -35.28 -19.50 3.63
N GLN A 645 -34.02 -19.28 4.01
CA GLN A 645 -33.60 -19.19 5.41
C GLN A 645 -33.59 -17.75 5.94
N LEU A 646 -33.68 -16.74 5.07
CA LEU A 646 -33.67 -15.33 5.47
C LEU A 646 -34.87 -14.98 6.33
N ASP A 647 -36.08 -15.37 5.92
CA ASP A 647 -37.32 -15.12 6.67
C ASP A 647 -37.23 -15.71 8.09
N HIS A 648 -36.76 -16.95 8.20
CA HIS A 648 -36.58 -17.62 9.49
C HIS A 648 -35.58 -16.90 10.39
N LEU A 649 -34.46 -16.42 9.83
CA LEU A 649 -33.44 -15.67 10.57
C LEU A 649 -33.99 -14.31 11.05
N LEU A 650 -34.70 -13.60 10.18
CA LEU A 650 -35.32 -12.31 10.48
C LEU A 650 -36.39 -12.42 11.57
N GLU A 651 -37.26 -13.43 11.50
CA GLU A 651 -38.26 -13.71 12.55
C GLU A 651 -37.61 -14.00 13.90
N ASP A 652 -36.57 -14.83 13.90
CA ASP A 652 -35.84 -15.19 15.12
C ASP A 652 -35.15 -13.98 15.75
N LEU A 653 -34.44 -13.18 14.95
CA LEU A 653 -33.81 -11.93 15.40
C LEU A 653 -34.86 -10.94 15.96
N TRP A 654 -36.01 -10.81 15.31
CA TRP A 654 -37.08 -9.90 15.73
C TRP A 654 -37.77 -10.33 17.04
N GLN A 655 -38.10 -11.61 17.15
CA GLN A 655 -38.88 -12.16 18.25
C GLN A 655 -38.02 -12.46 19.48
N ASN A 656 -36.87 -13.12 19.30
CA ASN A 656 -36.07 -13.66 20.40
C ASN A 656 -35.00 -12.68 20.90
N TYR A 657 -34.47 -11.82 20.04
CA TYR A 657 -33.44 -10.83 20.39
C TYR A 657 -34.01 -9.41 20.48
N GLY A 658 -34.81 -9.00 19.49
CA GLY A 658 -35.42 -7.68 19.43
C GLY A 658 -36.36 -7.37 20.61
N ALA A 659 -36.93 -8.39 21.26
CA ALA A 659 -37.71 -8.22 22.49
C ALA A 659 -36.85 -7.74 23.68
N LYS A 660 -35.56 -8.09 23.71
CA LYS A 660 -34.60 -7.68 24.75
C LYS A 660 -33.78 -6.46 24.34
N LEU A 661 -33.63 -6.22 23.03
CA LEU A 661 -32.83 -5.17 22.44
C LEU A 661 -33.69 -4.34 21.46
N PRO A 662 -34.43 -3.30 21.93
CA PRO A 662 -35.29 -2.50 21.06
C PRO A 662 -34.56 -1.86 19.87
N GLN A 663 -33.30 -1.44 20.07
CA GLN A 663 -32.45 -0.86 19.03
C GLN A 663 -32.19 -1.83 17.87
N LEU A 664 -32.17 -3.15 18.14
CA LEU A 664 -32.02 -4.17 17.09
C LEU A 664 -33.22 -4.15 16.14
N ARG A 665 -34.44 -3.91 16.64
CA ARG A 665 -35.64 -3.84 15.78
C ARG A 665 -35.59 -2.66 14.82
N GLU A 666 -35.15 -1.50 15.32
CA GLU A 666 -34.95 -0.30 14.48
C GLU A 666 -33.91 -0.56 13.39
N TYR A 667 -32.82 -1.25 13.75
CA TYR A 667 -31.78 -1.65 12.80
C TYR A 667 -32.28 -2.64 11.76
N LEU A 668 -33.01 -3.69 12.16
CA LEU A 668 -33.60 -4.68 11.24
C LEU A 668 -34.58 -4.03 10.25
N VAL A 669 -35.42 -3.10 10.71
CA VAL A 669 -36.31 -2.33 9.81
C VAL A 669 -35.49 -1.54 8.80
N THR A 670 -34.39 -0.91 9.24
CA THR A 670 -33.52 -0.13 8.35
C THR A 670 -32.88 -1.01 7.28
N ILE A 671 -32.31 -2.15 7.66
CA ILE A 671 -31.64 -3.07 6.72
C ILE A 671 -32.64 -3.70 5.75
N VAL A 672 -33.78 -4.21 6.24
CA VAL A 672 -34.81 -4.83 5.39
C VAL A 672 -35.38 -3.84 4.37
N ASN A 673 -35.64 -2.61 4.79
CA ASN A 673 -36.08 -1.55 3.87
C ASN A 673 -34.98 -1.20 2.85
N ALA A 674 -33.72 -1.11 3.28
CA ALA A 674 -32.61 -0.82 2.38
C ALA A 674 -32.37 -1.94 1.36
N ALA A 675 -32.59 -3.20 1.75
CA ALA A 675 -32.45 -4.36 0.88
C ALA A 675 -33.71 -4.66 0.04
N GLY A 676 -34.80 -3.92 0.22
CA GLY A 676 -36.07 -4.16 -0.47
C GLY A 676 -36.75 -5.48 -0.10
N VAL A 677 -36.39 -6.08 1.05
CA VAL A 677 -36.95 -7.34 1.53
C VAL A 677 -38.30 -7.09 2.20
N THR A 678 -39.27 -8.00 2.04
CA THR A 678 -40.55 -7.87 2.74
C THR A 678 -40.40 -8.33 4.20
N PRO A 679 -40.69 -7.50 5.20
CA PRO A 679 -40.50 -7.86 6.60
C PRO A 679 -41.45 -9.01 7.03
N PRO A 680 -40.93 -10.13 7.55
CA PRO A 680 -41.78 -11.28 7.94
C PRO A 680 -42.63 -10.99 9.19
N TRP A 681 -42.25 -9.97 9.96
CA TRP A 681 -42.97 -9.54 11.17
C TRP A 681 -44.18 -8.63 10.91
N GLU A 682 -44.43 -8.16 9.68
CA GLU A 682 -45.65 -7.38 9.38
C GLU A 682 -46.93 -8.22 9.40
N SER A 683 -46.82 -9.56 9.26
CA SER A 683 -47.92 -10.49 9.56
C SER A 683 -48.28 -10.58 11.05
N ALA A 684 -47.44 -10.05 11.95
CA ALA A 684 -47.72 -9.95 13.37
C ALA A 684 -48.16 -8.52 13.69
N ILE A 685 -49.46 -8.34 13.93
CA ILE A 685 -50.09 -7.07 14.32
C ILE A 685 -49.29 -6.40 15.47
N VAL A 686 -48.47 -5.41 15.13
CA VAL A 686 -48.03 -4.40 16.09
C VAL A 686 -49.00 -3.24 15.96
N SER A 687 -49.96 -3.18 16.88
CA SER A 687 -50.85 -2.02 16.99
C SER A 687 -50.02 -0.74 17.11
N PRO A 688 -50.23 0.28 16.26
CA PRO A 688 -49.54 1.55 16.38
C PRO A 688 -50.15 2.30 17.57
N ALA A 689 -49.45 2.30 18.70
CA ALA A 689 -49.73 3.24 19.77
C ALA A 689 -48.56 4.22 19.85
N GLY A 690 -48.70 5.37 19.18
CA GLY A 690 -47.88 6.55 19.44
C GLY A 690 -47.05 7.06 18.26
N ALA A 691 -47.65 7.27 17.09
CA ALA A 691 -47.06 8.19 16.10
C ALA A 691 -47.18 9.63 16.63
N GLY A 692 -46.18 10.05 17.42
CA GLY A 692 -45.95 11.44 17.78
C GLY A 692 -44.99 12.07 16.79
N SER A 693 -45.52 12.93 15.92
CA SER A 693 -44.76 13.83 15.06
C SER A 693 -43.74 14.63 15.88
N LEU A 694 -42.45 14.44 15.63
CA LEU A 694 -41.41 15.39 16.01
C LEU A 694 -40.64 15.81 14.76
N SER A 695 -41.07 16.95 14.26
CA SER A 695 -40.31 17.87 13.41
C SER A 695 -38.95 18.18 14.03
N GLY A 696 -37.96 18.37 13.17
CA GLY A 696 -36.55 18.54 13.54
C GLY A 696 -36.27 19.62 14.58
N ASP A 697 -35.30 19.31 15.43
CA ASP A 697 -34.31 20.25 15.91
C ASP A 697 -33.05 19.48 16.33
N GLY A 698 -31.89 20.07 16.05
CA GLY A 698 -30.59 19.43 16.11
C GLY A 698 -30.17 18.97 17.52
N TRP A 699 -29.47 17.84 17.57
CA TRP A 699 -28.77 17.40 18.75
C TRP A 699 -27.49 18.24 18.96
N GLN A 700 -27.51 19.14 19.94
CA GLN A 700 -26.31 19.68 20.57
C GLN A 700 -25.81 18.70 21.64
N ALA A 701 -24.56 18.26 21.51
CA ALA A 701 -23.86 17.50 22.54
C ALA A 701 -23.51 18.42 23.72
N GLY A 702 -23.96 18.05 24.93
CA GLY A 702 -23.66 18.75 26.16
C GLY A 702 -23.64 17.82 27.37
N GLY A 703 -22.44 17.34 27.73
CA GLY A 703 -21.91 17.25 29.09
C GLY A 703 -22.69 16.56 30.23
N ALA A 704 -22.06 15.48 30.71
CA ALA A 704 -21.86 15.08 32.11
C ALA A 704 -22.82 14.08 32.81
N SER A 705 -22.20 12.91 33.07
CA SER A 705 -22.28 12.04 34.25
C SER A 705 -23.48 11.12 34.47
N GLY A 706 -23.21 9.83 34.29
CA GLY A 706 -23.88 8.70 34.91
C GLY A 706 -23.20 7.40 34.46
N GLU A 707 -22.23 6.91 35.23
CA GLU A 707 -21.57 5.62 35.01
C GLU A 707 -22.62 4.49 35.05
N SER A 708 -22.82 3.84 33.91
CA SER A 708 -23.12 2.41 33.85
C SER A 708 -22.20 1.81 32.80
N GLU A 709 -21.37 0.84 33.19
CA GLU A 709 -20.60 -0.01 32.28
C GLU A 709 -21.57 -0.83 31.41
N GLY A 710 -22.08 -0.21 30.34
CA GLY A 710 -22.78 -0.88 29.26
C GLY A 710 -21.78 -1.29 28.21
N LYS A 711 -21.48 -2.59 28.11
CA LYS A 711 -20.81 -3.15 26.93
C LYS A 711 -21.59 -2.72 25.69
N LYS A 712 -20.93 -2.00 24.77
CA LYS A 712 -21.54 -1.60 23.50
C LYS A 712 -21.84 -2.86 22.70
N LEU A 713 -23.10 -3.05 22.32
CA LEU A 713 -23.53 -4.07 21.37
C LEU A 713 -22.83 -3.80 20.03
N TRP A 714 -22.12 -4.80 19.50
CA TRP A 714 -21.55 -4.71 18.16
C TRP A 714 -22.70 -4.80 17.14
N LEU A 715 -22.82 -3.79 16.28
CA LEU A 715 -23.72 -3.75 15.13
C LEU A 715 -22.87 -3.55 13.87
N PRO A 716 -23.13 -4.28 12.77
CA PRO A 716 -22.39 -4.11 11.53
C PRO A 716 -22.44 -2.65 11.02
N GLY A 717 -21.29 -2.09 10.63
CA GLY A 717 -21.14 -0.69 10.19
C GLY A 717 -20.56 0.28 11.24
N GLY A 718 -20.25 -0.22 12.45
CA GLY A 718 -19.59 0.54 13.52
C GLY A 718 -18.13 0.12 13.73
N GLY A 719 -17.27 0.39 12.74
CA GLY A 719 -15.82 0.20 12.83
C GLY A 719 -15.31 -1.03 12.07
N ASP A 720 -14.68 -0.79 10.92
CA ASP A 720 -13.24 -0.93 10.68
C ASP A 720 -12.84 0.02 9.55
#